data_AF-B8C4D2-F1
#
_entry.id   AF-B8C4D2-F1
#
_cell.length_a   1.000
_cell.length_b   1.000
_cell.length_c   1.000
_cell.angle_alpha   90.00
_cell.angle_beta   90.00
_cell.angle_gamma   90.00
#
_symmetry.space_group_name_H-M   'P 1'
#
loop_
_entity.id
_entity.type
_entity.pdbx_description
1 polymer ?
#
loop_
_entity_poly.entity_id
_entity_poly.type
_entity_poly.pdbx_seq_one_letter_code
_entity_poly.pdbx_strand_id
1 'polypeptide(L)'
;MVGPISVAFILAFTVYGCDCFSTSPPSMKSPPNPSLVPRLTLEEYLASPITKKPVLIKDIASPDEIESLADQLIGTLGEEIVQMQRKVKEETNYTTTTEIYDVSLQESIDYMMDSNHFDSYFTFCEGLLPSSPSETMQTLAVKLEKIRDAPYHDQENWFEYFPTSIKPTDAIIMAGTGATSTLHRDPFEWTGTSLCLEGTKIWRFILPPEGGVKLVDEALRSYRLDSIAWENQQNDEKPIVLSAGWQCDMTLYESISDDFPDAFEWMQLEEENSKKFQRENENAGVNATCLRPCAEAQKALDYIHGSSKPQFVTAIQQTGDLLLIPAHCWHQTYAPVPSVAVASQRCGAKEDAASVIGHILKLTRSEEEANIPDILKRDEYEEGTGEDVVKKLLEFVLRPQVRLQTECITLSSGLSLSYVESLGHDASDSPTTLFIHGLDSSSQTWRGVQQALKTPSIAIDCRGCGHSDLGDEESFSPDALVEDVKSLVKTNRLLKGKKIVLVGHSMGGRIAMLYAAKYPEDVSALVVEDMDIMRRSVESNFIQSFDERKAIAFDRSHTSLESVKEAFAEIGYPTDMLDKWIGEGRIEKKESGEYWSGVNPAFRALCYRTVFDSYCGTDAWGEIVKHTTKEGEYKHNAKIYLMVAGICSVCNEDSLQEMRESMSGNEGLLSMTTYEEGTHSIHNTARNEFMNDLEAIITNAKVEQ
;
A
#
# COMPACT_ATOMS: atom_id res chain seq x y z
N MET A 1 16.21 -52.68 -11.16
CA MET A 1 17.07 -52.58 -9.97
C MET A 1 18.37 -51.91 -10.40
N VAL A 2 18.38 -50.59 -10.41
CA VAL A 2 19.57 -49.74 -10.42
C VAL A 2 19.24 -48.71 -9.33
N GLY A 3 20.06 -48.63 -8.28
CA GLY A 3 19.78 -47.89 -7.05
C GLY A 3 19.88 -46.37 -7.20
N PRO A 4 19.56 -45.61 -6.14
CA PRO A 4 19.64 -44.16 -6.15
C PRO A 4 21.10 -43.72 -6.35
N ILE A 5 21.29 -42.76 -7.24
CA ILE A 5 22.60 -42.15 -7.53
C ILE A 5 22.92 -41.21 -6.36
N SER A 6 23.97 -41.51 -5.62
CA SER A 6 24.49 -40.67 -4.52
C SER A 6 25.15 -39.40 -5.08
N VAL A 7 25.00 -38.27 -4.38
CA VAL A 7 25.58 -36.93 -4.62
C VAL A 7 27.12 -36.91 -4.75
N ALA A 8 27.80 -38.03 -4.43
CA ALA A 8 29.23 -38.26 -4.64
C ALA A 8 29.74 -38.03 -6.08
N PHE A 9 28.87 -37.83 -7.07
CA PHE A 9 29.25 -37.52 -8.45
C PHE A 9 29.63 -36.04 -8.70
N ILE A 10 29.24 -35.09 -7.83
CA ILE A 10 29.65 -33.67 -7.97
C ILE A 10 31.12 -33.49 -7.52
N LEU A 11 31.61 -34.33 -6.61
CA LEU A 11 32.99 -34.30 -6.09
C LEU A 11 34.06 -34.88 -7.05
N ALA A 12 33.68 -35.47 -8.18
CA ALA A 12 34.62 -36.20 -9.05
C ALA A 12 35.44 -35.33 -10.02
N PHE A 13 35.15 -34.02 -10.16
CA PHE A 13 35.89 -33.12 -11.06
C PHE A 13 36.83 -32.13 -10.36
N THR A 14 36.90 -32.10 -9.03
CA THR A 14 37.63 -31.06 -8.27
C THR A 14 38.83 -31.54 -7.46
N VAL A 15 39.25 -32.81 -7.59
CA VAL A 15 40.41 -33.33 -6.83
C VAL A 15 41.51 -33.86 -7.76
N TYR A 16 42.39 -32.95 -8.22
CA TYR A 16 43.80 -33.28 -8.43
C TYR A 16 44.62 -32.41 -7.50
N GLY A 17 45.04 -33.02 -6.38
CA GLY A 17 45.82 -32.38 -5.33
C GLY A 17 47.25 -32.06 -5.74
N CYS A 18 47.80 -31.04 -5.07
CA CYS A 18 49.23 -30.87 -4.89
C CYS A 18 49.49 -30.60 -3.40
N ASP A 19 49.98 -31.62 -2.71
CA ASP A 19 50.54 -31.54 -1.36
C ASP A 19 51.72 -30.58 -1.32
N CYS A 20 51.73 -29.64 -0.35
CA CYS A 20 52.95 -29.11 0.28
C CYS A 20 52.59 -28.30 1.55
N PHE A 21 52.65 -28.94 2.73
CA PHE A 21 52.72 -28.25 4.02
C PHE A 21 54.15 -27.77 4.31
N SER A 22 54.30 -26.49 4.70
CA SER A 22 55.22 -25.97 5.75
C SER A 22 55.64 -24.52 5.48
N THR A 23 55.12 -23.54 6.22
CA THR A 23 55.87 -22.61 7.11
C THR A 23 54.96 -21.49 7.66
N SER A 24 55.34 -20.97 8.83
CA SER A 24 54.66 -20.06 9.79
C SER A 24 53.91 -18.83 9.21
N PRO A 25 52.93 -18.25 9.95
CA PRO A 25 52.07 -17.18 9.42
C PRO A 25 52.81 -15.83 9.33
N PRO A 26 52.68 -15.08 8.21
CA PRO A 26 53.06 -13.67 8.19
C PRO A 26 51.91 -12.80 8.71
N SER A 27 52.25 -11.78 9.49
CA SER A 27 51.31 -10.81 10.07
C SER A 27 50.51 -10.06 9.00
N MET A 28 49.18 -10.10 9.09
CA MET A 28 48.26 -9.29 8.27
C MET A 28 48.43 -7.79 8.56
N LYS A 29 48.85 -7.01 7.56
CA LYS A 29 48.64 -5.56 7.44
C LYS A 29 48.54 -5.16 5.96
N SER A 30 47.42 -5.46 5.33
CA SER A 30 46.98 -4.74 4.12
C SER A 30 45.48 -4.42 4.25
N PRO A 31 45.04 -3.20 3.93
CA PRO A 31 43.62 -2.85 3.97
C PRO A 31 42.84 -3.63 2.90
N PRO A 32 41.58 -4.01 3.16
CA PRO A 32 40.75 -4.72 2.19
C PRO A 32 40.43 -3.85 0.96
N ASN A 33 40.29 -4.49 -0.19
CA ASN A 33 39.90 -3.85 -1.45
C ASN A 33 38.48 -3.22 -1.29
N PRO A 34 38.29 -1.91 -1.53
CA PRO A 34 37.01 -1.22 -1.31
C PRO A 34 35.85 -1.68 -2.22
N SER A 35 36.12 -2.56 -3.19
CA SER A 35 35.13 -3.12 -4.12
C SER A 35 34.60 -4.51 -3.73
N LEU A 36 35.14 -5.13 -2.68
CA LEU A 36 34.69 -6.44 -2.20
C LEU A 36 33.95 -6.34 -0.87
N VAL A 37 32.94 -7.19 -0.72
CA VAL A 37 32.20 -7.37 0.53
C VAL A 37 33.12 -7.98 1.60
N PRO A 38 33.11 -7.49 2.86
CA PRO A 38 33.88 -8.09 3.95
C PRO A 38 33.54 -9.57 4.15
N ARG A 39 34.58 -10.39 4.24
CA ARG A 39 34.49 -11.84 4.53
C ARG A 39 35.07 -12.11 5.91
N LEU A 40 34.22 -12.51 6.86
CA LEU A 40 34.53 -12.64 8.28
C LEU A 40 34.13 -14.01 8.81
N THR A 41 34.80 -14.52 9.84
CA THR A 41 34.25 -15.62 10.64
C THR A 41 33.08 -15.12 11.50
N LEU A 42 32.24 -16.04 12.01
CA LEU A 42 31.17 -15.69 12.94
C LEU A 42 31.70 -14.97 14.19
N GLU A 43 32.84 -15.41 14.74
CA GLU A 43 33.47 -14.77 15.90
C GLU A 43 33.90 -13.33 15.60
N GLU A 44 34.53 -13.10 14.45
CA GLU A 44 34.93 -11.75 14.02
C GLU A 44 33.72 -10.83 13.79
N TYR A 45 32.64 -11.36 13.21
CA TYR A 45 31.41 -10.61 13.03
C TYR A 45 30.77 -10.25 14.37
N LEU A 46 30.60 -11.21 15.29
CA LEU A 46 30.01 -10.96 16.60
C LEU A 46 30.86 -9.98 17.45
N ALA A 47 32.18 -9.98 17.29
CA ALA A 47 33.07 -9.04 17.96
C ALA A 47 32.93 -7.60 17.43
N SER A 48 32.57 -7.41 16.16
CA SER A 48 32.39 -6.09 15.53
C SER A 48 31.36 -6.15 14.39
N PRO A 49 30.05 -6.18 14.71
CA PRO A 49 29.00 -6.33 13.71
C PRO A 49 28.98 -5.21 12.67
N ILE A 50 28.79 -5.58 11.40
CA ILE A 50 28.60 -4.63 10.30
C ILE A 50 27.15 -4.78 9.83
N THR A 51 26.36 -3.72 9.98
CA THR A 51 24.89 -3.76 9.81
C THR A 51 24.39 -2.93 8.63
N LYS A 52 25.21 -2.01 8.10
CA LYS A 52 24.82 -1.09 7.01
C LYS A 52 25.40 -1.44 5.63
N LYS A 53 26.18 -2.51 5.56
CA LYS A 53 26.80 -3.00 4.32
C LYS A 53 26.66 -4.52 4.26
N PRO A 54 26.59 -5.11 3.07
CA PRO A 54 26.62 -6.56 2.94
C PRO A 54 27.86 -7.13 3.62
N VAL A 55 27.70 -8.31 4.20
CA VAL A 55 28.78 -9.05 4.88
C VAL A 55 28.64 -10.52 4.53
N LEU A 56 29.76 -11.16 4.25
CA LEU A 56 29.82 -12.59 4.10
C LEU A 56 30.45 -13.20 5.36
N ILE A 57 29.72 -14.10 6.01
CA ILE A 57 30.22 -14.90 7.12
C ILE A 57 30.65 -16.25 6.55
N LYS A 58 31.97 -16.48 6.56
CA LYS A 58 32.55 -17.71 6.03
C LYS A 58 32.38 -18.86 6.99
N ASP A 59 32.20 -20.05 6.43
CA ASP A 59 32.18 -21.32 7.16
C ASP A 59 31.24 -21.26 8.38
N ILE A 60 30.00 -20.80 8.17
CA ILE A 60 29.03 -20.57 9.26
C ILE A 60 28.69 -21.86 10.03
N ALA A 61 28.83 -23.01 9.35
CA ALA A 61 28.66 -24.34 9.88
C ALA A 61 29.76 -25.26 9.33
N SER A 62 29.95 -26.42 9.95
CA SER A 62 30.98 -27.38 9.51
C SER A 62 30.65 -27.95 8.12
N PRO A 63 31.66 -28.30 7.29
CA PRO A 63 31.43 -28.91 5.97
C PRO A 63 30.50 -30.13 6.01
N ASP A 64 30.70 -31.05 6.97
CA ASP A 64 29.86 -32.22 7.16
C ASP A 64 28.39 -31.85 7.48
N GLU A 65 28.17 -30.75 8.20
CA GLU A 65 26.82 -30.26 8.52
C GLU A 65 26.14 -29.64 7.29
N ILE A 66 26.89 -28.88 6.48
CA ILE A 66 26.40 -28.30 5.22
C ILE A 66 26.04 -29.38 4.20
N GLU A 67 26.92 -30.37 3.99
CA GLU A 67 26.68 -31.52 3.12
C GLU A 67 25.43 -32.29 3.58
N SER A 68 25.32 -32.55 4.89
CA SER A 68 24.17 -33.24 5.45
C SER A 68 22.85 -32.47 5.25
N LEU A 69 22.89 -31.13 5.27
CA LEU A 69 21.72 -30.29 5.02
C LEU A 69 21.32 -30.28 3.55
N ALA A 70 22.28 -30.23 2.63
CA ALA A 70 22.04 -30.34 1.19
C ALA A 70 21.36 -31.68 0.85
N ASP A 71 21.91 -32.79 1.36
CA ASP A 71 21.34 -34.13 1.19
C ASP A 71 19.92 -34.25 1.78
N GLN A 72 19.70 -33.71 2.98
CA GLN A 72 18.37 -33.71 3.60
C GLN A 72 17.38 -32.87 2.81
N LEU A 73 17.79 -31.73 2.27
CA LEU A 73 16.94 -30.85 1.47
C LEU A 73 16.45 -31.58 0.21
N ILE A 74 17.37 -32.17 -0.55
CA ILE A 74 17.03 -32.92 -1.78
C ILE A 74 16.23 -34.18 -1.44
N GLY A 75 16.69 -34.98 -0.46
CA GLY A 75 16.02 -36.22 -0.09
C GLY A 75 14.62 -36.03 0.51
N THR A 76 14.33 -34.84 1.07
CA THR A 76 13.03 -34.53 1.66
C THR A 76 12.08 -33.84 0.67
N LEU A 77 12.60 -32.96 -0.19
CA LEU A 77 11.79 -32.11 -1.07
C LEU A 77 11.85 -32.49 -2.55
N GLY A 78 12.63 -33.51 -2.93
CA GLY A 78 12.92 -33.84 -4.33
C GLY A 78 11.69 -34.05 -5.21
N GLU A 79 10.60 -34.63 -4.67
CA GLU A 79 9.35 -34.89 -5.41
C GLU A 79 8.37 -33.70 -5.40
N GLU A 80 8.65 -32.65 -4.63
CA GLU A 80 7.78 -31.46 -4.59
C GLU A 80 7.81 -30.74 -5.93
N ILE A 81 6.64 -30.31 -6.41
CA ILE A 81 6.52 -29.57 -7.67
C ILE A 81 6.91 -28.11 -7.47
N VAL A 82 7.80 -27.64 -8.31
CA VAL A 82 8.39 -26.30 -8.29
C VAL A 82 8.31 -25.62 -9.63
N GLN A 83 8.33 -24.28 -9.60
CA GLN A 83 8.41 -23.45 -10.79
C GLN A 83 9.87 -23.18 -11.16
N MET A 84 10.33 -23.85 -12.21
CA MET A 84 11.63 -23.63 -12.80
C MET A 84 11.53 -22.66 -13.97
N GLN A 85 12.41 -21.68 -14.00
CA GLN A 85 12.56 -20.74 -15.11
C GLN A 85 13.69 -21.19 -16.02
N ARG A 86 13.44 -21.25 -17.32
CA ARG A 86 14.47 -21.36 -18.36
C ARG A 86 14.68 -19.99 -18.99
N LYS A 87 15.91 -19.49 -18.96
CA LYS A 87 16.29 -18.20 -19.51
C LYS A 87 17.22 -18.40 -20.70
N VAL A 88 16.74 -18.05 -21.89
CA VAL A 88 17.51 -18.12 -23.14
C VAL A 88 17.91 -16.71 -23.58
N LYS A 89 19.21 -16.47 -23.75
CA LYS A 89 19.79 -15.20 -24.19
C LYS A 89 20.14 -15.26 -25.67
N GLU A 90 19.61 -14.34 -26.46
CA GLU A 90 19.93 -14.24 -27.89
C GLU A 90 21.32 -13.59 -28.10
N GLU A 91 22.23 -14.29 -28.78
CA GLU A 91 23.61 -13.83 -29.06
C GLU A 91 23.69 -12.48 -29.80
N THR A 92 22.66 -12.12 -30.57
CA THR A 92 22.73 -10.97 -31.50
C THR A 92 22.23 -9.64 -30.94
N ASN A 93 21.39 -9.66 -29.89
CA ASN A 93 20.73 -8.47 -29.35
C ASN A 93 20.64 -8.47 -27.81
N TYR A 94 21.17 -9.51 -27.14
CA TYR A 94 21.14 -9.69 -25.69
C TYR A 94 19.73 -9.66 -25.07
N THR A 95 18.69 -9.93 -25.88
CA THR A 95 17.34 -10.12 -25.34
C THR A 95 17.26 -11.46 -24.62
N THR A 96 16.63 -11.46 -23.45
CA THR A 96 16.42 -12.68 -22.65
C THR A 96 14.96 -13.08 -22.73
N THR A 97 14.71 -14.30 -23.19
CA THR A 97 13.38 -14.92 -23.12
C THR A 97 13.32 -15.81 -21.88
N THR A 98 12.22 -15.73 -21.12
CA THR A 98 12.01 -16.54 -19.92
C THR A 98 10.79 -17.42 -20.10
N GLU A 99 10.96 -18.73 -19.97
CA GLU A 99 9.90 -19.74 -19.97
C GLU A 99 9.77 -20.33 -18.56
N ILE A 100 8.55 -20.68 -18.14
CA ILE A 100 8.29 -21.25 -16.80
C ILE A 100 7.75 -22.66 -16.98
N TYR A 101 8.30 -23.60 -16.22
CA TYR A 101 7.94 -25.01 -16.22
C TYR A 101 7.63 -25.48 -14.79
N ASP A 102 6.56 -26.26 -14.63
CA ASP A 102 6.29 -27.00 -13.40
C ASP A 102 7.01 -28.35 -13.49
N VAL A 103 7.99 -28.57 -12.63
CA VAL A 103 8.83 -29.78 -12.57
C VAL A 103 9.00 -30.22 -11.11
N SER A 104 9.39 -31.46 -10.86
CA SER A 104 9.84 -31.82 -9.51
C SER A 104 11.14 -31.09 -9.15
N LEU A 105 11.38 -30.85 -7.85
CA LEU A 105 12.62 -30.23 -7.38
C LEU A 105 13.86 -31.04 -7.82
N GLN A 106 13.74 -32.37 -7.86
CA GLN A 106 14.79 -33.26 -8.35
C GLN A 106 15.05 -33.09 -9.85
N GLU A 107 14.00 -33.02 -10.68
CA GLU A 107 14.16 -32.73 -12.12
C GLU A 107 14.77 -31.34 -12.36
N SER A 108 14.41 -30.35 -11.53
CA SER A 108 15.01 -29.02 -11.60
C SER A 108 16.53 -29.06 -11.38
N ILE A 109 17.04 -29.98 -10.56
CA ILE A 109 18.49 -30.16 -10.37
C ILE A 109 19.12 -30.71 -11.65
N ASP A 110 18.48 -31.69 -12.30
CA ASP A 110 18.99 -32.26 -13.55
C ASP A 110 19.11 -31.18 -14.64
N TYR A 111 18.07 -30.35 -14.82
CA TYR A 111 18.12 -29.21 -15.75
C TYR A 111 19.14 -28.14 -15.34
N MET A 112 19.29 -27.88 -14.04
CA MET A 112 20.29 -26.96 -13.52
C MET A 112 21.71 -27.38 -13.96
N MET A 113 22.00 -28.68 -13.96
CA MET A 113 23.29 -29.23 -14.38
C MET A 113 23.56 -29.11 -15.89
N ASP A 114 22.51 -29.03 -16.71
CA ASP A 114 22.60 -28.83 -18.17
C ASP A 114 22.70 -27.33 -18.57
N SER A 115 22.67 -26.42 -17.60
CA SER A 115 22.70 -24.97 -17.84
C SER A 115 24.04 -24.47 -18.42
N ASN A 116 23.97 -23.40 -19.21
CA ASN A 116 25.11 -22.62 -19.66
C ASN A 116 24.76 -21.12 -19.74
N HIS A 117 25.74 -20.28 -20.13
CA HIS A 117 25.59 -18.82 -20.15
C HIS A 117 24.45 -18.28 -21.02
N PHE A 118 24.07 -19.01 -22.07
CA PHE A 118 23.03 -18.64 -23.04
C PHE A 118 21.71 -19.36 -22.85
N ASP A 119 21.69 -20.53 -22.22
CA ASP A 119 20.51 -21.32 -21.90
C ASP A 119 20.63 -21.81 -20.45
N SER A 120 20.01 -21.08 -19.53
CA SER A 120 20.20 -21.27 -18.09
C SER A 120 18.89 -21.59 -17.38
N TYR A 121 18.98 -22.45 -16.38
CA TYR A 121 17.83 -22.84 -15.55
C TYR A 121 17.96 -22.26 -14.14
N PHE A 122 16.86 -21.73 -13.64
CA PHE A 122 16.78 -21.03 -12.37
C PHE A 122 15.47 -21.35 -11.67
N THR A 123 15.55 -21.83 -10.43
CA THR A 123 14.40 -22.16 -9.60
C THR A 123 14.48 -21.34 -8.34
N PHE A 124 13.41 -20.59 -8.06
CA PHE A 124 13.22 -19.81 -6.84
C PHE A 124 11.89 -20.22 -6.24
N CYS A 125 11.92 -20.88 -5.10
CA CYS A 125 10.74 -21.52 -4.52
C CYS A 125 10.56 -21.11 -3.07
N GLU A 126 9.52 -20.32 -2.83
CA GLU A 126 9.11 -19.92 -1.50
C GLU A 126 8.10 -20.90 -0.92
N GLY A 127 8.10 -21.04 0.40
CA GLY A 127 7.05 -21.74 1.12
C GLY A 127 7.21 -23.26 1.20
N LEU A 128 8.28 -23.86 0.66
CA LEU A 128 8.47 -25.32 0.78
C LEU A 128 8.80 -25.77 2.22
N LEU A 129 9.55 -24.95 2.98
CA LEU A 129 10.05 -25.31 4.32
C LEU A 129 9.15 -24.93 5.51
N PRO A 130 8.11 -24.07 5.38
CA PRO A 130 7.11 -23.86 6.45
C PRO A 130 5.69 -24.41 6.20
N SER A 131 5.36 -24.84 4.97
CA SER A 131 3.96 -25.15 4.58
C SER A 131 3.56 -26.62 4.68
N SER A 132 4.49 -27.52 5.01
CA SER A 132 4.29 -28.97 4.89
C SER A 132 4.18 -29.68 6.25
N PRO A 133 3.28 -30.67 6.41
CA PRO A 133 2.98 -31.31 7.70
C PRO A 133 4.03 -32.34 8.18
N SER A 134 5.12 -32.57 7.44
CA SER A 134 6.12 -33.61 7.78
C SER A 134 7.07 -33.17 8.89
N GLU A 135 7.24 -34.02 9.91
CA GLU A 135 8.19 -33.82 11.02
C GLU A 135 9.65 -33.67 10.52
N THR A 136 10.00 -34.34 9.42
CA THR A 136 11.33 -34.24 8.79
C THR A 136 11.57 -32.85 8.19
N MET A 137 10.56 -32.27 7.53
CA MET A 137 10.66 -30.93 6.93
C MET A 137 10.78 -29.85 8.00
N GLN A 138 10.00 -29.96 9.08
CA GLN A 138 10.12 -29.06 10.24
C GLN A 138 11.51 -29.15 10.87
N THR A 139 12.05 -30.36 11.01
CA THR A 139 13.40 -30.55 11.54
C THR A 139 14.48 -29.91 10.66
N LEU A 140 14.35 -30.03 9.33
CA LEU A 140 15.25 -29.39 8.38
C LEU A 140 15.16 -27.86 8.47
N ALA A 141 13.94 -27.31 8.47
CA ALA A 141 13.70 -25.88 8.59
C ALA A 141 14.34 -25.29 9.86
N VAL A 142 14.14 -25.94 11.02
CA VAL A 142 14.72 -25.51 12.30
C VAL A 142 16.25 -25.52 12.27
N LYS A 143 16.89 -26.50 11.60
CA LYS A 143 18.35 -26.52 11.47
C LYS A 143 18.86 -25.36 10.60
N LEU A 144 18.22 -25.12 9.46
CA LEU A 144 18.55 -24.02 8.55
C LEU A 144 18.37 -22.66 9.23
N GLU A 145 17.26 -22.46 9.93
CA GLU A 145 16.97 -21.26 10.72
C GLU A 145 18.05 -21.03 11.78
N LYS A 146 18.42 -22.06 12.55
CA LYS A 146 19.45 -21.95 13.59
C LYS A 146 20.81 -21.48 13.05
N ILE A 147 21.24 -21.97 11.89
CA ILE A 147 22.51 -21.57 11.26
C ILE A 147 22.42 -20.11 10.78
N ARG A 148 21.32 -19.76 10.11
CA ARG A 148 21.10 -18.42 9.56
C ARG A 148 20.96 -17.34 10.64
N ASP A 149 20.38 -17.70 11.78
CA ASP A 149 20.14 -16.77 12.89
C ASP A 149 21.31 -16.70 13.89
N ALA A 150 22.35 -17.51 13.71
CA ALA A 150 23.55 -17.49 14.55
C ALA A 150 24.22 -16.09 14.68
N PRO A 151 24.26 -15.21 13.65
CA PRO A 151 24.79 -13.86 13.78
C PRO A 151 23.94 -12.93 14.66
N TYR A 152 22.71 -13.32 14.98
CA TYR A 152 21.69 -12.52 15.66
C TYR A 152 21.28 -13.10 17.01
N HIS A 153 22.13 -13.93 17.62
CA HIS A 153 21.90 -14.49 18.94
C HIS A 153 21.55 -13.36 19.93
N ASP A 154 20.39 -13.45 20.59
CA ASP A 154 19.81 -12.44 21.50
C ASP A 154 19.14 -11.22 20.84
N GLN A 155 18.91 -11.21 19.53
CA GLN A 155 18.10 -10.17 18.88
C GLN A 155 16.67 -10.65 18.59
N GLU A 156 15.70 -9.80 18.87
CA GLU A 156 14.28 -10.01 18.53
C GLU A 156 14.06 -10.02 17.01
N ASN A 157 13.27 -10.98 16.52
CA ASN A 157 12.80 -11.05 15.13
C ASN A 157 11.29 -10.82 15.08
N TRP A 158 10.86 -9.67 14.56
CA TRP A 158 9.45 -9.31 14.53
C TRP A 158 8.59 -10.28 13.72
N PHE A 159 9.16 -11.02 12.76
CA PHE A 159 8.42 -12.04 12.03
C PHE A 159 7.94 -13.22 12.89
N GLU A 160 8.45 -13.38 14.11
CA GLU A 160 7.92 -14.36 15.05
C GLU A 160 6.50 -14.02 15.54
N TYR A 161 6.13 -12.73 15.51
CA TYR A 161 4.80 -12.26 15.89
C TYR A 161 3.81 -12.25 14.71
N PHE A 162 4.28 -12.52 13.48
CA PHE A 162 3.40 -12.56 12.31
C PHE A 162 2.63 -13.88 12.29
N PRO A 163 1.31 -13.86 12.00
CA PRO A 163 0.56 -15.05 11.67
C PRO A 163 1.25 -15.83 10.54
N THR A 164 1.27 -17.16 10.65
CA THR A 164 1.92 -18.05 9.68
C THR A 164 1.46 -17.81 8.25
N SER A 165 0.21 -17.37 8.05
CA SER A 165 -0.37 -17.08 6.73
C SER A 165 0.27 -15.91 5.98
N ILE A 166 1.02 -15.05 6.68
CA ILE A 166 1.66 -13.85 6.11
C ILE A 166 3.12 -13.67 6.53
N LYS A 167 3.65 -14.55 7.38
CA LYS A 167 5.07 -14.58 7.73
C LYS A 167 5.87 -14.89 6.45
N PRO A 168 6.94 -14.14 6.13
CA PRO A 168 7.83 -14.49 5.03
C PRO A 168 8.36 -15.92 5.21
N THR A 169 8.40 -16.66 4.11
CA THR A 169 8.88 -18.04 4.10
C THR A 169 10.27 -18.11 3.52
N ASP A 170 11.03 -19.12 3.93
CA ASP A 170 12.31 -19.43 3.29
C ASP A 170 12.13 -19.71 1.80
N ALA A 171 13.10 -19.26 1.01
CA ALA A 171 13.19 -19.48 -0.42
C ALA A 171 14.33 -20.46 -0.73
N ILE A 172 14.03 -21.53 -1.44
CA ILE A 172 15.04 -22.43 -2.01
C ILE A 172 15.43 -21.89 -3.38
N ILE A 173 16.73 -21.71 -3.59
CA ILE A 173 17.29 -21.16 -4.83
C ILE A 173 18.21 -22.20 -5.45
N MET A 174 17.83 -22.69 -6.63
CA MET A 174 18.69 -23.52 -7.48
C MET A 174 19.03 -22.72 -8.73
N ALA A 175 20.30 -22.48 -8.97
CA ALA A 175 20.74 -21.64 -10.08
C ALA A 175 21.83 -22.37 -10.85
N GLY A 176 21.56 -22.67 -12.12
CA GLY A 176 22.52 -23.30 -13.01
C GLY A 176 23.52 -22.30 -13.55
N THR A 177 24.57 -22.79 -14.19
CA THR A 177 25.59 -21.94 -14.83
C THR A 177 24.93 -20.90 -15.73
N GLY A 178 25.30 -19.62 -15.55
CA GLY A 178 24.77 -18.52 -16.36
C GLY A 178 23.47 -17.90 -15.86
N ALA A 179 22.81 -18.53 -14.88
CA ALA A 179 21.56 -18.04 -14.32
C ALA A 179 21.79 -16.75 -13.51
N THR A 180 20.86 -15.81 -13.67
CA THR A 180 20.84 -14.55 -12.92
C THR A 180 19.49 -14.33 -12.25
N SER A 181 19.50 -13.68 -11.09
CA SER A 181 18.29 -13.03 -10.59
C SER A 181 18.00 -11.75 -11.39
N THR A 182 16.77 -11.24 -11.29
CA THR A 182 16.52 -9.83 -11.62
C THR A 182 17.30 -8.93 -10.67
N LEU A 183 17.62 -7.72 -11.10
CA LEU A 183 18.13 -6.69 -10.21
C LEU A 183 16.98 -6.23 -9.33
N HIS A 184 17.13 -6.40 -8.01
CA HIS A 184 16.04 -6.11 -7.08
C HIS A 184 16.55 -5.61 -5.74
N ARG A 185 15.61 -5.15 -4.93
CA ARG A 185 15.81 -4.80 -3.53
C ARG A 185 14.70 -5.45 -2.73
N ASP A 186 15.04 -6.00 -1.58
CA ASP A 186 14.07 -6.72 -0.74
C ASP A 186 12.94 -5.78 -0.26
N PRO A 187 11.71 -6.30 -0.16
CA PRO A 187 10.53 -5.51 0.19
C PRO A 187 10.60 -5.00 1.64
N PHE A 188 9.90 -3.90 1.92
CA PHE A 188 9.80 -3.27 3.26
C PHE A 188 11.14 -2.90 3.95
N GLU A 189 12.28 -3.11 3.28
CA GLU A 189 13.62 -2.81 3.78
C GLU A 189 13.98 -3.56 5.05
N TRP A 190 13.58 -4.82 5.14
CA TRP A 190 14.13 -5.76 6.11
C TRP A 190 15.45 -6.37 5.63
N THR A 191 16.14 -7.10 6.50
CA THR A 191 17.44 -7.72 6.20
C THR A 191 17.25 -9.09 5.55
N GLY A 192 17.88 -9.30 4.39
CA GLY A 192 17.94 -10.56 3.68
C GLY A 192 19.12 -11.42 4.12
N THR A 193 18.96 -12.74 4.02
CA THR A 193 20.01 -13.74 4.26
C THR A 193 20.06 -14.73 3.11
N SER A 194 21.25 -15.22 2.77
CA SER A 194 21.45 -16.32 1.81
C SER A 194 22.49 -17.29 2.37
N LEU A 195 22.09 -18.52 2.66
CA LEU A 195 22.99 -19.61 3.04
C LEU A 195 23.30 -20.47 1.81
N CYS A 196 24.57 -20.53 1.39
CA CYS A 196 24.98 -21.37 0.27
C CYS A 196 25.26 -22.78 0.76
N LEU A 197 24.46 -23.75 0.29
CA LEU A 197 24.61 -25.15 0.64
C LEU A 197 25.53 -25.89 -0.34
N GLU A 198 25.52 -25.51 -1.61
CA GLU A 198 26.35 -26.11 -2.66
C GLU A 198 26.72 -25.08 -3.73
N GLY A 199 27.93 -25.20 -4.27
CA GLY A 199 28.43 -24.38 -5.37
C GLY A 199 28.87 -22.97 -4.97
N THR A 200 28.86 -22.07 -5.95
CA THR A 200 29.33 -20.68 -5.83
C THR A 200 28.33 -19.70 -6.43
N LYS A 201 28.11 -18.56 -5.77
CA LYS A 201 27.31 -17.44 -6.28
C LYS A 201 28.11 -16.15 -6.27
N ILE A 202 27.94 -15.35 -7.31
CA ILE A 202 28.45 -13.99 -7.38
C ILE A 202 27.29 -13.04 -7.11
N TRP A 203 27.50 -12.13 -6.17
CA TRP A 203 26.54 -11.11 -5.80
C TRP A 203 27.10 -9.76 -6.13
N ARG A 204 26.25 -8.92 -6.72
CA ARG A 204 26.60 -7.54 -6.99
C ARG A 204 25.62 -6.60 -6.34
N PHE A 205 26.15 -5.61 -5.63
CA PHE A 205 25.37 -4.65 -4.86
C PHE A 205 25.60 -3.23 -5.37
N ILE A 206 24.54 -2.43 -5.32
CA ILE A 206 24.60 -0.97 -5.39
C ILE A 206 24.40 -0.45 -3.97
N LEU A 207 25.48 0.03 -3.36
CA LEU A 207 25.39 0.67 -2.05
C LEU A 207 24.81 2.08 -2.20
N PRO A 208 23.85 2.46 -1.34
CA PRO A 208 23.25 3.78 -1.40
C PRO A 208 24.28 4.88 -1.14
N PRO A 209 24.24 5.99 -1.91
CA PRO A 209 25.13 7.13 -1.71
C PRO A 209 24.76 7.99 -0.49
N GLU A 210 25.55 9.02 -0.19
CA GLU A 210 25.12 10.10 0.72
C GLU A 210 23.82 10.72 0.19
N GLY A 211 22.73 10.60 0.95
CA GLY A 211 21.36 10.92 0.50
C GLY A 211 20.41 9.70 0.48
N GLY A 212 20.96 8.49 0.65
CA GLY A 212 20.20 7.26 0.80
C GLY A 212 19.74 6.63 -0.52
N VAL A 213 19.00 5.54 -0.41
CA VAL A 213 18.57 4.70 -1.56
C VAL A 213 17.63 5.42 -2.52
N LYS A 214 16.93 6.47 -2.08
CA LYS A 214 15.98 7.25 -2.90
C LYS A 214 16.58 7.77 -4.21
N LEU A 215 17.87 8.15 -4.20
CA LEU A 215 18.56 8.62 -5.40
C LEU A 215 18.76 7.49 -6.42
N VAL A 216 19.07 6.28 -5.93
CA VAL A 216 19.18 5.08 -6.76
C VAL A 216 17.79 4.68 -7.27
N ASP A 217 16.78 4.73 -6.41
CA ASP A 217 15.39 4.39 -6.75
C ASP A 217 14.79 5.28 -7.84
N GLU A 218 15.13 6.58 -7.86
CA GLU A 218 14.73 7.52 -8.92
C GLU A 218 15.53 7.28 -10.20
N ALA A 219 16.84 7.03 -10.09
CA ALA A 219 17.69 6.72 -11.25
C ALA A 219 17.25 5.44 -11.99
N LEU A 220 16.74 4.44 -11.25
CA LEU A 220 16.24 3.19 -11.82
C LEU A 220 14.75 3.21 -12.17
N ARG A 221 14.06 4.32 -11.93
CA ARG A 221 12.59 4.42 -12.04
C ARG A 221 12.05 4.05 -13.42
N SER A 222 12.72 4.45 -14.49
CA SER A 222 12.30 4.14 -15.86
C SER A 222 12.52 2.69 -16.28
N TYR A 223 13.23 1.90 -15.47
CA TYR A 223 13.54 0.50 -15.70
C TYR A 223 12.76 -0.43 -14.76
N ARG A 224 11.85 0.11 -13.94
CA ARG A 224 11.06 -0.69 -13.01
C ARG A 224 10.14 -1.64 -13.76
N LEU A 225 10.13 -2.89 -13.32
CA LEU A 225 9.12 -3.87 -13.70
C LEU A 225 7.84 -3.62 -12.91
N ASP A 226 6.69 -3.96 -13.49
CA ASP A 226 5.41 -3.95 -12.79
C ASP A 226 5.49 -4.88 -11.57
N SER A 227 5.23 -4.36 -10.38
CA SER A 227 5.42 -5.09 -9.12
C SER A 227 4.17 -5.90 -8.78
N ILE A 228 4.29 -7.23 -8.76
CA ILE A 228 3.21 -8.16 -8.38
C ILE A 228 2.86 -8.05 -6.89
N ALA A 229 3.71 -7.43 -6.06
CA ALA A 229 3.56 -7.44 -4.61
C ALA A 229 2.26 -6.78 -4.14
N TRP A 230 1.70 -5.82 -4.89
CA TRP A 230 0.52 -5.05 -4.45
C TRP A 230 -0.40 -4.52 -5.57
N GLU A 231 -0.26 -4.96 -6.83
CA GLU A 231 -1.28 -4.63 -7.83
C GLU A 231 -2.62 -5.31 -7.49
N ASN A 232 -3.71 -4.54 -7.59
CA ASN A 232 -5.10 -4.92 -7.37
C ASN A 232 -5.39 -6.37 -7.78
N GLN A 233 -5.31 -7.29 -6.83
CA GLN A 233 -5.78 -8.65 -7.06
C GLN A 233 -7.30 -8.60 -7.18
N GLN A 234 -7.79 -8.63 -8.42
CA GLN A 234 -9.21 -8.71 -8.74
C GLN A 234 -9.84 -10.07 -8.37
N ASN A 235 -9.06 -11.03 -7.84
CA ASN A 235 -9.53 -12.36 -7.46
C ASN A 235 -9.19 -12.67 -6.00
N ASP A 236 -10.21 -12.93 -5.19
CA ASP A 236 -10.20 -13.22 -3.75
C ASP A 236 -9.45 -14.51 -3.33
N GLU A 237 -8.65 -15.14 -4.19
CA GLU A 237 -8.12 -16.50 -3.97
C GLU A 237 -6.61 -16.62 -3.78
N LYS A 238 -5.80 -15.56 -3.98
CA LYS A 238 -4.34 -15.65 -3.81
C LYS A 238 -3.85 -14.92 -2.55
N PRO A 239 -3.01 -15.56 -1.71
CA PRO A 239 -2.46 -14.91 -0.52
C PRO A 239 -1.56 -13.73 -0.91
N ILE A 240 -1.56 -12.67 -0.09
CA ILE A 240 -0.61 -11.57 -0.19
C ILE A 240 0.79 -12.14 0.05
N VAL A 241 1.64 -12.10 -0.99
CA VAL A 241 3.03 -12.55 -0.88
C VAL A 241 3.90 -11.32 -0.61
N LEU A 242 4.37 -11.19 0.64
CA LEU A 242 5.19 -10.04 1.06
C LEU A 242 6.65 -10.09 0.56
N SER A 243 7.02 -11.03 -0.31
CA SER A 243 8.41 -11.37 -0.64
C SER A 243 9.02 -10.61 -1.83
N ALA A 244 8.20 -10.03 -2.72
CA ALA A 244 8.73 -9.33 -3.89
C ALA A 244 8.86 -7.81 -3.61
N GLY A 245 10.09 -7.31 -3.57
CA GLY A 245 10.35 -5.87 -3.48
C GLY A 245 10.39 -5.17 -4.83
N TRP A 246 11.13 -4.06 -4.94
CA TRP A 246 11.28 -3.34 -6.20
C TRP A 246 12.23 -4.09 -7.14
N GLN A 247 11.79 -4.33 -8.37
CA GLN A 247 12.56 -5.03 -9.40
C GLN A 247 12.78 -4.13 -10.61
N CYS A 248 13.92 -4.31 -11.28
CA CYS A 248 14.27 -3.59 -12.49
C CYS A 248 14.71 -4.54 -13.60
N ASP A 249 14.30 -4.22 -14.82
CA ASP A 249 14.78 -4.86 -16.04
C ASP A 249 16.15 -4.27 -16.43
N MET A 250 17.16 -4.61 -15.64
CA MET A 250 18.52 -4.13 -15.81
C MET A 250 19.51 -5.17 -15.31
N THR A 251 20.68 -5.24 -15.96
CA THR A 251 21.79 -6.12 -15.57
C THR A 251 22.95 -5.30 -14.98
N LEU A 252 23.57 -5.82 -13.93
CA LEU A 252 24.83 -5.28 -13.39
C LEU A 252 26.06 -6.01 -13.93
N TYR A 253 25.92 -6.77 -15.01
CA TYR A 253 27.00 -7.51 -15.65
C TYR A 253 27.19 -7.00 -17.10
N GLU A 254 28.40 -6.48 -17.43
CA GLU A 254 28.70 -5.85 -18.73
C GLU A 254 28.75 -6.86 -19.89
N SER A 255 29.23 -8.08 -19.65
CA SER A 255 29.37 -9.13 -20.66
C SER A 255 29.36 -10.49 -19.96
N ILE A 256 28.26 -11.24 -20.10
CA ILE A 256 28.22 -12.67 -19.75
C ILE A 256 28.51 -13.42 -21.06
N SER A 257 29.79 -13.66 -21.36
CA SER A 257 30.26 -14.36 -22.57
C SER A 257 31.02 -15.64 -22.18
N ASP A 258 31.43 -16.45 -23.16
CA ASP A 258 32.26 -17.65 -22.95
C ASP A 258 33.64 -17.36 -22.32
N ASP A 259 34.05 -16.09 -22.27
CA ASP A 259 35.29 -15.62 -21.61
C ASP A 259 35.07 -15.23 -20.14
N PHE A 260 33.90 -15.53 -19.55
CA PHE A 260 33.63 -15.28 -18.13
C PHE A 260 34.45 -16.25 -17.27
N PRO A 261 35.21 -15.79 -16.25
CA PRO A 261 36.12 -16.68 -15.53
C PRO A 261 35.37 -17.81 -14.82
N ASP A 262 35.98 -18.99 -14.79
CA ASP A 262 35.40 -20.15 -14.10
C ASP A 262 35.59 -20.07 -12.57
N ALA A 263 34.96 -20.98 -11.82
CA ALA A 263 35.02 -20.96 -10.36
C ALA A 263 36.45 -21.04 -9.80
N PHE A 264 37.39 -21.70 -10.50
CA PHE A 264 38.78 -21.83 -10.07
C PHE A 264 39.57 -20.55 -10.34
N GLU A 265 39.38 -19.93 -11.51
CA GLU A 265 39.93 -18.61 -11.83
C GLU A 265 39.44 -17.54 -10.85
N TRP A 266 38.17 -17.64 -10.40
CA TRP A 266 37.60 -16.76 -9.38
C TRP A 266 38.14 -16.99 -7.97
N MET A 267 38.34 -18.25 -7.56
CA MET A 267 38.95 -18.54 -6.25
C MET A 267 40.39 -18.01 -6.19
N GLN A 268 41.15 -18.08 -7.30
CA GLN A 268 42.47 -17.45 -7.40
C GLN A 268 42.39 -15.91 -7.31
N LEU A 269 41.40 -15.29 -7.96
CA LEU A 269 41.14 -13.84 -7.84
C LEU A 269 40.82 -13.40 -6.40
N GLU A 270 40.15 -14.25 -5.62
CA GLU A 270 39.80 -14.01 -4.21
C GLU A 270 41.00 -14.22 -3.26
N GLU A 271 41.85 -15.23 -3.52
CA GLU A 271 43.06 -15.55 -2.75
C GLU A 271 44.20 -14.54 -3.00
N GLU A 272 44.33 -14.02 -4.23
CA GLU A 272 45.45 -13.21 -4.71
C GLU A 272 45.33 -11.70 -4.42
N ASN A 273 45.02 -11.35 -3.17
CA ASN A 273 45.29 -10.02 -2.62
C ASN A 273 46.80 -9.66 -2.52
N SER A 274 47.71 -10.46 -3.07
CA SER A 274 49.16 -10.24 -2.99
C SER A 274 49.77 -9.69 -4.30
N LYS A 275 49.52 -8.41 -4.63
CA LYS A 275 50.33 -7.47 -5.46
C LYS A 275 50.89 -7.88 -6.84
N LYS A 276 50.84 -9.16 -7.26
CA LYS A 276 51.48 -9.71 -8.46
C LYS A 276 50.51 -9.74 -9.64
N PHE A 277 49.28 -10.14 -9.38
CA PHE A 277 48.20 -10.26 -10.36
C PHE A 277 47.78 -8.90 -10.98
N GLN A 278 47.74 -7.81 -10.20
CA GLN A 278 47.50 -6.45 -10.73
C GLN A 278 48.54 -6.01 -11.78
N ARG A 279 49.79 -6.48 -11.68
CA ARG A 279 50.86 -6.14 -12.64
C ARG A 279 50.90 -7.05 -13.87
N GLU A 280 50.38 -8.27 -13.74
CA GLU A 280 50.36 -9.26 -14.82
C GLU A 280 49.08 -9.12 -15.68
N ASN A 281 47.92 -8.77 -15.09
CA ASN A 281 46.67 -8.58 -15.85
C ASN A 281 46.60 -7.30 -16.70
N GLU A 282 47.31 -6.24 -16.35
CA GLU A 282 47.50 -5.09 -17.27
C GLU A 282 48.29 -5.48 -18.54
N ASN A 283 49.02 -6.61 -18.52
CA ASN A 283 49.83 -7.09 -19.64
C ASN A 283 49.29 -8.37 -20.31
N ALA A 284 48.34 -9.09 -19.71
CA ALA A 284 47.88 -10.42 -20.17
C ALA A 284 46.49 -10.46 -20.82
N GLY A 285 45.70 -9.38 -20.80
CA GLY A 285 44.41 -9.33 -21.52
C GLY A 285 43.29 -10.18 -20.93
N VAL A 286 43.42 -10.69 -19.69
CA VAL A 286 42.31 -11.33 -18.95
C VAL A 286 41.38 -10.24 -18.41
N ASN A 287 40.10 -10.32 -18.77
CA ASN A 287 39.24 -9.15 -18.90
C ASN A 287 38.44 -8.86 -17.62
N ALA A 288 39.03 -8.13 -16.67
CA ALA A 288 38.35 -7.59 -15.48
C ALA A 288 37.22 -6.56 -15.80
N THR A 289 36.87 -6.38 -17.07
CA THR A 289 35.75 -5.53 -17.53
C THR A 289 34.39 -6.21 -17.36
N CYS A 290 34.31 -7.55 -17.39
CA CYS A 290 33.05 -8.29 -17.16
C CYS A 290 32.37 -7.96 -15.81
N LEU A 291 33.16 -7.46 -14.84
CA LEU A 291 32.74 -6.97 -13.53
C LEU A 291 32.44 -5.47 -13.50
N ARG A 292 32.17 -4.78 -14.60
CA ARG A 292 31.59 -3.42 -14.56
C ARG A 292 30.07 -3.50 -14.69
N PRO A 293 29.31 -2.54 -14.14
CA PRO A 293 27.91 -2.41 -14.50
C PRO A 293 27.84 -2.24 -16.03
N CYS A 294 26.80 -2.77 -16.68
CA CYS A 294 26.64 -2.51 -18.11
C CYS A 294 26.57 -1.00 -18.37
N ALA A 295 26.85 -0.59 -19.61
CA ALA A 295 26.88 0.82 -19.98
C ALA A 295 25.56 1.53 -19.66
N GLU A 296 24.43 0.83 -19.80
CA GLU A 296 23.10 1.29 -19.47
C GLU A 296 22.94 1.54 -17.97
N ALA A 297 23.36 0.60 -17.11
CA ALA A 297 23.31 0.74 -15.65
C ALA A 297 24.23 1.86 -15.17
N GLN A 298 25.43 1.95 -15.73
CA GLN A 298 26.37 3.02 -15.41
C GLN A 298 25.81 4.39 -15.80
N LYS A 299 25.20 4.50 -16.99
CA LYS A 299 24.56 5.73 -17.48
C LYS A 299 23.37 6.15 -16.63
N ALA A 300 22.52 5.20 -16.22
CA ALA A 300 21.39 5.47 -15.34
C ALA A 300 21.86 6.05 -13.99
N LEU A 301 22.94 5.48 -13.43
CA LEU A 301 23.45 5.86 -12.11
C LEU A 301 24.39 7.08 -12.14
N ASP A 302 24.99 7.42 -13.27
CA ASP A 302 25.79 8.64 -13.45
C ASP A 302 24.96 9.95 -13.38
N TYR A 303 23.62 9.84 -13.42
CA TYR A 303 22.70 10.93 -13.08
C TYR A 303 22.93 11.44 -11.64
N ILE A 304 23.48 10.60 -10.75
CA ILE A 304 23.81 10.95 -9.37
C ILE A 304 25.19 11.64 -9.35
N HIS A 305 25.21 12.98 -9.28
CA HIS A 305 26.42 13.82 -9.33
C HIS A 305 27.05 14.11 -7.95
N GLY A 306 28.36 14.39 -7.90
CA GLY A 306 29.09 14.87 -6.71
C GLY A 306 29.90 13.79 -5.96
N SER A 307 30.23 14.05 -4.68
CA SER A 307 30.88 13.08 -3.75
C SER A 307 30.01 11.85 -3.46
N SER A 308 28.73 11.91 -3.84
CA SER A 308 27.64 11.00 -3.54
C SER A 308 27.41 9.97 -4.64
N LYS A 309 28.47 9.46 -5.30
CA LYS A 309 28.28 8.38 -6.30
C LYS A 309 27.95 7.06 -5.60
N PRO A 310 26.99 6.27 -6.13
CA PRO A 310 26.73 4.93 -5.61
C PRO A 310 28.00 4.07 -5.75
N GLN A 311 28.28 3.27 -4.73
CA GLN A 311 29.42 2.35 -4.74
C GLN A 311 28.95 0.96 -5.14
N PHE A 312 29.66 0.33 -6.06
CA PHE A 312 29.43 -1.06 -6.41
C PHE A 312 30.35 -1.94 -5.59
N VAL A 313 29.77 -2.95 -4.94
CA VAL A 313 30.54 -3.98 -4.23
C VAL A 313 30.11 -5.36 -4.69
N THR A 314 31.06 -6.29 -4.65
CA THR A 314 30.86 -7.68 -5.06
C THR A 314 31.08 -8.61 -3.88
N ALA A 315 30.23 -9.61 -3.70
CA ALA A 315 30.48 -10.75 -2.83
C ALA A 315 30.63 -12.03 -3.66
N ILE A 316 31.58 -12.87 -3.28
CA ILE A 316 31.76 -14.21 -3.84
C ILE A 316 31.37 -15.17 -2.72
N GLN A 317 30.23 -15.82 -2.89
CA GLN A 317 29.66 -16.73 -1.92
C GLN A 317 30.02 -18.15 -2.29
N GLN A 318 30.71 -18.85 -1.39
CA GLN A 318 31.11 -20.24 -1.51
C GLN A 318 30.20 -21.14 -0.66
N THR A 319 30.32 -22.45 -0.86
CA THR A 319 29.63 -23.45 -0.05
C THR A 319 29.95 -23.27 1.44
N GLY A 320 28.92 -23.26 2.29
CA GLY A 320 29.05 -23.03 3.73
C GLY A 320 29.11 -21.56 4.15
N ASP A 321 29.01 -20.62 3.22
CA ASP A 321 28.95 -19.19 3.53
C ASP A 321 27.52 -18.70 3.76
N LEU A 322 27.36 -17.84 4.77
CA LEU A 322 26.15 -17.05 5.00
C LEU A 322 26.37 -15.61 4.57
N LEU A 323 25.62 -15.14 3.58
CA LEU A 323 25.60 -13.75 3.16
C LEU A 323 24.48 -12.99 3.87
N LEU A 324 24.84 -11.89 4.53
CA LEU A 324 23.90 -10.93 5.14
C LEU A 324 23.72 -9.75 4.20
N ILE A 325 22.48 -9.45 3.85
CA ILE A 325 22.09 -8.41 2.90
C ILE A 325 21.28 -7.36 3.67
N PRO A 326 21.88 -6.23 4.05
CA PRO A 326 21.15 -5.23 4.82
C PRO A 326 20.09 -4.54 3.95
N ALA A 327 19.14 -3.94 4.66
CA ALA A 327 18.15 -3.05 4.10
C ALA A 327 18.75 -2.07 3.07
N HIS A 328 17.93 -1.69 2.09
CA HIS A 328 18.23 -0.68 1.06
C HIS A 328 19.27 -1.07 -0.01
N CYS A 329 19.81 -2.29 0.00
CA CYS A 329 20.78 -2.73 -1.00
C CYS A 329 20.08 -3.29 -2.25
N TRP A 330 20.18 -2.56 -3.36
CA TRP A 330 19.89 -3.12 -4.67
C TRP A 330 20.94 -4.17 -5.01
N HIS A 331 20.52 -5.35 -5.43
CA HIS A 331 21.42 -6.45 -5.68
C HIS A 331 20.96 -7.39 -6.79
N GLN A 332 21.94 -8.08 -7.37
CA GLN A 332 21.72 -9.08 -8.41
C GLN A 332 22.69 -10.24 -8.23
N THR A 333 22.20 -11.46 -8.42
CA THR A 333 23.00 -12.68 -8.35
C THR A 333 23.34 -13.21 -9.73
N TYR A 334 24.47 -13.89 -9.81
CA TYR A 334 24.93 -14.67 -10.95
C TYR A 334 25.54 -15.98 -10.48
N ALA A 335 25.16 -17.10 -11.11
CA ALA A 335 25.70 -18.41 -10.83
C ALA A 335 26.79 -18.77 -11.88
N PRO A 336 28.09 -18.69 -11.53
CA PRO A 336 29.17 -19.13 -12.43
C PRO A 336 29.21 -20.66 -12.57
N VAL A 337 28.69 -21.39 -11.59
CA VAL A 337 28.52 -22.84 -11.57
C VAL A 337 27.17 -23.17 -10.93
N PRO A 338 26.64 -24.39 -11.12
CA PRO A 338 25.41 -24.80 -10.45
C PRO A 338 25.51 -24.60 -8.94
N SER A 339 24.48 -24.02 -8.34
CA SER A 339 24.48 -23.66 -6.92
C SER A 339 23.12 -23.82 -6.27
N VAL A 340 23.14 -24.29 -5.02
CA VAL A 340 21.96 -24.44 -4.16
C VAL A 340 22.11 -23.55 -2.94
N ALA A 341 21.11 -22.72 -2.67
CA ALA A 341 21.08 -21.87 -1.50
C ALA A 341 19.69 -21.81 -0.88
N VAL A 342 19.64 -21.47 0.40
CA VAL A 342 18.42 -21.14 1.13
C VAL A 342 18.49 -19.66 1.51
N ALA A 343 17.59 -18.88 0.95
CA ALA A 343 17.43 -17.46 1.28
C ALA A 343 16.25 -17.25 2.22
N SER A 344 16.31 -16.19 3.02
CA SER A 344 15.21 -15.79 3.90
C SER A 344 15.34 -14.34 4.31
N GLN A 345 14.29 -13.83 4.94
CA GLN A 345 14.19 -12.48 5.46
C GLN A 345 14.19 -12.49 6.99
N ARG A 346 14.68 -11.38 7.58
CA ARG A 346 14.65 -11.11 9.01
C ARG A 346 14.29 -9.64 9.24
N CYS A 347 13.43 -9.39 10.22
CA CYS A 347 13.06 -8.03 10.63
C CYS A 347 13.49 -7.81 12.09
N GLY A 348 14.64 -7.18 12.29
CA GLY A 348 15.16 -6.86 13.63
C GLY A 348 14.49 -5.63 14.24
N ALA A 349 14.16 -5.69 15.54
CA ALA A 349 13.47 -4.63 16.27
C ALA A 349 14.18 -3.26 16.32
N LYS A 350 15.51 -3.23 16.16
CA LYS A 350 16.33 -2.00 16.22
C LYS A 350 16.88 -1.58 14.86
N GLU A 351 17.15 -2.53 13.96
CA GLU A 351 17.85 -2.26 12.70
C GLU A 351 16.88 -2.02 11.54
N ASP A 352 15.81 -2.81 11.45
CA ASP A 352 14.89 -2.80 10.31
C ASP A 352 13.52 -2.16 10.65
N ALA A 353 13.12 -2.23 11.92
CA ALA A 353 11.81 -1.82 12.43
C ALA A 353 11.32 -0.45 11.95
N ALA A 354 12.12 0.60 12.14
CA ALA A 354 11.76 1.96 11.74
C ALA A 354 11.58 2.09 10.22
N SER A 355 12.35 1.31 9.44
CA SER A 355 12.29 1.32 7.98
C SER A 355 11.06 0.59 7.46
N VAL A 356 10.75 -0.57 8.04
CA VAL A 356 9.55 -1.37 7.74
C VAL A 356 8.29 -0.58 8.05
N ILE A 357 8.22 0.01 9.25
CA ILE A 357 7.09 0.87 9.64
C ILE A 357 7.04 2.10 8.75
N GLY A 358 8.16 2.79 8.54
CA GLY A 358 8.23 3.94 7.65
C GLY A 358 7.79 3.63 6.21
N HIS A 359 7.98 2.40 5.73
CA HIS A 359 7.46 1.96 4.43
C HIS A 359 5.95 1.76 4.46
N ILE A 360 5.44 1.12 5.50
CA ILE A 360 4.00 0.91 5.67
C ILE A 360 3.26 2.24 5.79
N LEU A 361 3.76 3.18 6.60
CA LEU A 361 3.21 4.53 6.71
C LEU A 361 3.21 5.29 5.36
N LYS A 362 4.24 5.09 4.53
CA LYS A 362 4.33 5.73 3.21
C LYS A 362 3.41 5.09 2.17
N LEU A 363 3.12 3.81 2.28
CA LEU A 363 2.18 3.12 1.39
C LEU A 363 0.74 3.59 1.65
N THR A 364 0.43 3.98 2.88
CA THR A 364 -0.91 4.44 3.28
C THR A 364 -1.13 5.95 3.10
N ARG A 365 -0.57 6.55 2.05
CA ARG A 365 -0.71 7.97 1.66
C ARG A 365 -2.14 8.37 1.23
N SER A 366 -3.17 7.90 1.90
CA SER A 366 -4.48 8.54 2.00
C SER A 366 -4.52 9.40 3.28
N GLU A 367 -5.59 10.17 3.50
CA GLU A 367 -5.84 11.02 4.69
C GLU A 367 -5.89 10.25 6.04
N GLU A 368 -5.32 9.04 6.11
CA GLU A 368 -5.37 8.08 7.20
C GLU A 368 -4.31 8.30 8.29
N GLU A 369 -3.47 9.35 8.21
CA GLU A 369 -2.50 9.68 9.28
C GLU A 369 -3.16 9.78 10.67
N ALA A 370 -4.43 10.21 10.72
CA ALA A 370 -5.23 10.26 11.94
C ALA A 370 -5.54 8.88 12.54
N ASN A 371 -5.60 7.83 11.71
CA ASN A 371 -5.94 6.46 12.10
C ASN A 371 -4.73 5.56 12.34
N ILE A 372 -3.52 6.06 12.06
CA ILE A 372 -2.28 5.33 12.34
C ILE A 372 -2.11 5.25 13.86
N PRO A 373 -2.02 4.05 14.46
CA PRO A 373 -1.78 3.90 15.89
C PRO A 373 -0.50 4.63 16.31
N ASP A 374 -0.55 5.36 17.43
CA ASP A 374 0.60 6.16 17.90
C ASP A 374 1.87 5.32 18.14
N ILE A 375 1.71 4.03 18.44
CA ILE A 375 2.84 3.12 18.56
C ILE A 375 3.62 2.99 17.24
N LEU A 376 2.96 3.06 16.08
CA LEU A 376 3.58 3.01 14.76
C LEU A 376 4.18 4.36 14.33
N LYS A 377 3.89 5.44 15.06
CA LYS A 377 4.46 6.77 14.80
C LYS A 377 5.79 7.01 15.53
N ARG A 378 6.25 6.03 16.31
CA ARG A 378 7.50 6.15 17.07
C ARG A 378 8.69 5.98 16.14
N ASP A 379 9.65 6.88 16.24
CA ASP A 379 10.91 6.82 15.47
C ASP A 379 11.88 5.78 16.05
N GLU A 380 11.77 5.47 17.34
CA GLU A 380 12.63 4.52 18.05
C GLU A 380 11.78 3.56 18.91
N TYR A 381 12.14 2.27 18.88
CA TYR A 381 11.43 1.20 19.58
C TYR A 381 12.29 0.59 20.68
N GLU A 382 11.65 0.27 21.81
CA GLU A 382 12.29 -0.42 22.92
C GLU A 382 12.15 -1.93 22.74
N GLU A 383 13.15 -2.67 23.20
CA GLU A 383 13.20 -4.13 23.15
C GLU A 383 12.02 -4.74 23.93
N GLY A 384 11.32 -5.71 23.34
CA GLY A 384 10.13 -6.33 23.94
C GLY A 384 8.80 -5.62 23.65
N THR A 385 8.81 -4.54 22.87
CA THR A 385 7.57 -3.90 22.37
C THR A 385 7.10 -4.45 21.02
N GLY A 386 7.83 -5.41 20.43
CA GLY A 386 7.62 -5.91 19.07
C GLY A 386 6.24 -6.53 18.84
N GLU A 387 5.72 -7.32 19.80
CA GLU A 387 4.40 -7.96 19.66
C GLU A 387 3.26 -6.94 19.46
N ASP A 388 3.24 -5.89 20.28
CA ASP A 388 2.22 -4.82 20.20
C ASP A 388 2.33 -4.04 18.88
N VAL A 389 3.57 -3.76 18.45
CA VAL A 389 3.85 -3.04 17.20
C VAL A 389 3.40 -3.87 16.00
N VAL A 390 3.80 -5.14 15.94
CA VAL A 390 3.41 -6.06 14.86
C VAL A 390 1.90 -6.24 14.84
N LYS A 391 1.26 -6.46 15.99
CA LYS A 391 -0.20 -6.57 16.05
C LYS A 391 -0.90 -5.34 15.45
N LYS A 392 -0.43 -4.14 15.78
CA LYS A 392 -0.99 -2.89 15.24
C LYS A 392 -0.70 -2.70 13.76
N LEU A 393 0.49 -3.09 13.32
CA LEU A 393 0.88 -3.10 11.91
C LEU A 393 -0.01 -4.04 11.11
N LEU A 394 -0.30 -5.23 11.62
CA LEU A 394 -1.19 -6.21 10.98
C LEU A 394 -2.65 -5.75 10.98
N GLU A 395 -3.15 -5.23 12.10
CA GLU A 395 -4.48 -4.62 12.17
C GLU A 395 -4.63 -3.50 11.13
N PHE A 396 -3.56 -2.76 10.85
CA PHE A 396 -3.56 -1.66 9.90
C PHE A 396 -3.44 -2.13 8.45
N VAL A 397 -2.47 -2.98 8.13
CA VAL A 397 -2.20 -3.49 6.76
C VAL A 397 -3.28 -4.46 6.29
N LEU A 398 -3.77 -5.33 7.17
CA LEU A 398 -4.81 -6.32 6.85
C LEU A 398 -6.23 -5.77 7.03
N ARG A 399 -6.38 -4.49 7.42
CA ARG A 399 -7.71 -3.88 7.50
C ARG A 399 -8.33 -3.97 6.11
N PRO A 400 -9.46 -4.67 5.93
CA PRO A 400 -10.14 -4.67 4.65
C PRO A 400 -10.42 -3.20 4.29
N GLN A 401 -10.00 -2.75 3.11
CA GLN A 401 -10.30 -1.38 2.71
C GLN A 401 -11.78 -1.30 2.37
N VAL A 402 -12.51 -0.38 3.00
CA VAL A 402 -13.90 -0.09 2.65
C VAL A 402 -13.92 0.39 1.20
N ARG A 403 -14.40 -0.47 0.29
CA ARG A 403 -14.48 -0.13 -1.13
C ARG A 403 -15.65 0.83 -1.37
N LEU A 404 -15.32 2.05 -1.76
CA LEU A 404 -16.28 3.02 -2.26
C LEU A 404 -16.53 2.78 -3.75
N GLN A 405 -17.79 2.71 -4.14
CA GLN A 405 -18.22 2.53 -5.52
C GLN A 405 -19.10 3.70 -5.93
N THR A 406 -18.72 4.38 -7.01
CA THR A 406 -19.56 5.41 -7.62
C THR A 406 -20.55 4.76 -8.56
N GLU A 407 -21.83 4.99 -8.30
CA GLU A 407 -22.95 4.44 -9.04
C GLU A 407 -23.88 5.56 -9.47
N CYS A 408 -24.77 5.26 -10.41
CA CYS A 408 -25.72 6.23 -10.91
C CYS A 408 -27.08 5.58 -11.17
N ILE A 409 -28.16 6.31 -10.86
CA ILE A 409 -29.52 5.89 -11.22
C ILE A 409 -30.20 6.94 -12.09
N THR A 410 -31.16 6.48 -12.91
CA THR A 410 -32.10 7.37 -13.58
C THR A 410 -33.31 7.60 -12.68
N LEU A 411 -33.58 8.86 -12.35
CA LEU A 411 -34.73 9.30 -11.56
C LEU A 411 -36.02 9.24 -12.35
N SER A 412 -37.17 9.33 -11.67
CA SER A 412 -38.48 9.39 -12.34
C SER A 412 -38.66 10.62 -13.22
N SER A 413 -37.88 11.68 -12.99
CA SER A 413 -37.78 12.87 -13.83
C SER A 413 -37.01 12.66 -15.14
N GLY A 414 -36.31 11.53 -15.28
CA GLY A 414 -35.37 11.25 -16.38
C GLY A 414 -33.96 11.77 -16.13
N LEU A 415 -33.73 12.51 -15.06
CA LEU A 415 -32.41 13.00 -14.66
C LEU A 415 -31.55 11.88 -14.07
N SER A 416 -30.24 12.00 -14.23
CA SER A 416 -29.26 11.10 -13.65
C SER A 416 -28.84 11.57 -12.26
N LEU A 417 -28.89 10.68 -11.25
CA LEU A 417 -28.41 10.93 -9.89
C LEU A 417 -27.23 10.00 -9.57
N SER A 418 -26.06 10.62 -9.39
CA SER A 418 -24.82 9.98 -8.95
C SER A 418 -24.78 9.85 -7.43
N TYR A 419 -24.20 8.77 -6.94
CA TYR A 419 -23.95 8.54 -5.51
C TYR A 419 -22.74 7.61 -5.32
N VAL A 420 -22.16 7.66 -4.13
CA VAL A 420 -21.07 6.78 -3.71
C VAL A 420 -21.59 5.84 -2.64
N GLU A 421 -21.52 4.53 -2.87
CA GLU A 421 -21.93 3.51 -1.90
C GLU A 421 -20.75 2.72 -1.32
N SER A 422 -20.93 2.29 -0.08
CA SER A 422 -20.06 1.39 0.67
C SER A 422 -20.90 0.29 1.30
N LEU A 423 -20.41 -0.95 1.20
CA LEU A 423 -21.01 -2.10 1.88
C LEU A 423 -20.69 -2.17 3.38
N GLY A 424 -19.65 -1.46 3.83
CA GLY A 424 -19.04 -1.66 5.14
C GLY A 424 -18.39 -3.04 5.29
N HIS A 425 -17.91 -3.34 6.50
CA HIS A 425 -17.39 -4.66 6.89
C HIS A 425 -18.40 -5.50 7.66
N ASP A 426 -19.33 -4.84 8.36
CA ASP A 426 -20.38 -5.48 9.16
C ASP A 426 -21.72 -5.45 8.40
N ALA A 427 -21.73 -6.03 7.19
CA ALA A 427 -22.80 -5.89 6.21
C ALA A 427 -24.15 -6.55 6.61
N SER A 428 -24.18 -7.38 7.66
CA SER A 428 -25.42 -8.05 8.08
C SER A 428 -26.20 -7.23 9.14
N ASP A 429 -27.40 -6.82 8.75
CA ASP A 429 -28.49 -6.28 9.60
C ASP A 429 -28.30 -4.88 10.22
N SER A 430 -27.31 -4.09 9.79
CA SER A 430 -27.19 -2.69 10.23
C SER A 430 -27.96 -1.73 9.29
N PRO A 431 -28.57 -0.65 9.82
CA PRO A 431 -29.24 0.35 8.98
C PRO A 431 -28.22 1.05 8.08
N THR A 432 -28.61 1.31 6.83
CA THR A 432 -27.77 2.05 5.88
C THR A 432 -27.81 3.54 6.22
N THR A 433 -26.63 4.15 6.31
CA THR A 433 -26.52 5.61 6.51
C THR A 433 -26.54 6.33 5.15
N LEU A 434 -27.45 7.27 4.98
CA LEU A 434 -27.58 8.10 3.77
C LEU A 434 -27.11 9.53 4.07
N PHE A 435 -26.11 9.99 3.33
CA PHE A 435 -25.48 11.30 3.51
C PHE A 435 -25.88 12.27 2.40
N ILE A 436 -26.22 13.50 2.81
CA ILE A 436 -26.56 14.64 1.94
C ILE A 436 -25.59 15.78 2.22
N HIS A 437 -24.83 16.20 1.22
CA HIS A 437 -23.83 17.28 1.35
C HIS A 437 -24.44 18.69 1.35
N GLY A 438 -23.66 19.69 1.78
CA GLY A 438 -24.00 21.12 1.72
C GLY A 438 -23.80 21.79 0.36
N LEU A 439 -23.86 23.11 0.32
CA LEU A 439 -23.57 23.91 -0.88
C LEU A 439 -22.11 23.74 -1.35
N ASP A 440 -21.87 23.96 -2.65
CA ASP A 440 -20.55 23.81 -3.32
C ASP A 440 -19.82 22.50 -3.04
N SER A 441 -20.59 21.43 -2.81
CA SER A 441 -20.06 20.15 -2.41
C SER A 441 -20.67 19.02 -3.23
N SER A 442 -20.24 17.81 -2.93
CA SER A 442 -20.69 16.57 -3.56
C SER A 442 -20.57 15.43 -2.54
N SER A 443 -20.90 14.21 -2.95
CA SER A 443 -20.65 12.98 -2.18
C SER A 443 -19.22 12.87 -1.64
N GLN A 444 -18.24 13.50 -2.31
CA GLN A 444 -16.83 13.49 -1.91
C GLN A 444 -16.58 14.01 -0.49
N THR A 445 -17.39 14.95 0.01
CA THR A 445 -17.23 15.47 1.39
C THR A 445 -17.40 14.39 2.46
N TRP A 446 -18.12 13.31 2.12
CA TRP A 446 -18.39 12.20 3.02
C TRP A 446 -17.39 11.05 2.86
N ARG A 447 -16.46 11.14 1.91
CA ARG A 447 -15.53 10.04 1.59
C ARG A 447 -14.79 9.52 2.82
N GLY A 448 -14.20 10.43 3.61
CA GLY A 448 -13.50 10.08 4.84
C GLY A 448 -14.43 9.46 5.89
N VAL A 449 -15.67 9.93 6.00
CA VAL A 449 -16.67 9.36 6.91
C VAL A 449 -17.05 7.95 6.45
N GLN A 450 -17.39 7.76 5.18
CA GLN A 450 -17.77 6.46 4.62
C GLN A 450 -16.65 5.41 4.71
N GLN A 451 -15.38 5.81 4.55
CA GLN A 451 -14.23 4.93 4.72
C GLN A 451 -14.01 4.50 6.18
N ALA A 452 -14.36 5.36 7.13
CA ALA A 452 -14.22 5.07 8.56
C ALA A 452 -15.39 4.22 9.11
N LEU A 453 -16.56 4.30 8.48
CA LEU A 453 -17.75 3.55 8.89
C LEU A 453 -17.63 2.04 8.59
N LYS A 454 -18.05 1.23 9.57
CA LYS A 454 -18.11 -0.23 9.45
C LYS A 454 -19.42 -0.73 8.83
N THR A 455 -20.45 0.11 8.81
CA THR A 455 -21.79 -0.22 8.31
C THR A 455 -22.02 0.28 6.88
N PRO A 456 -23.02 -0.26 6.16
CA PRO A 456 -23.37 0.22 4.83
C PRO A 456 -23.66 1.73 4.83
N SER A 457 -23.18 2.43 3.81
CA SER A 457 -23.43 3.86 3.66
C SER A 457 -23.54 4.29 2.20
N ILE A 458 -24.29 5.36 1.97
CA ILE A 458 -24.47 6.00 0.66
C ILE A 458 -24.32 7.51 0.83
N ALA A 459 -23.55 8.16 -0.02
CA ALA A 459 -23.47 9.61 -0.12
C ALA A 459 -23.92 10.06 -1.51
N ILE A 460 -24.93 10.92 -1.60
CA ILE A 460 -25.47 11.35 -2.89
C ILE A 460 -24.72 12.57 -3.42
N ASP A 461 -24.61 12.69 -4.74
CA ASP A 461 -24.42 13.98 -5.38
C ASP A 461 -25.82 14.59 -5.59
N CYS A 462 -26.17 15.67 -4.88
CA CYS A 462 -27.43 16.37 -5.09
C CYS A 462 -27.57 16.79 -6.56
N ARG A 463 -28.81 16.95 -7.06
CA ARG A 463 -29.06 17.43 -8.43
C ARG A 463 -28.18 18.63 -8.78
N GLY A 464 -27.44 18.52 -9.89
CA GLY A 464 -26.52 19.54 -10.38
C GLY A 464 -25.16 19.59 -9.71
N CYS A 465 -24.87 18.74 -8.73
CA CYS A 465 -23.56 18.61 -8.08
C CYS A 465 -22.85 17.34 -8.55
N GLY A 466 -21.53 17.25 -8.35
CA GLY A 466 -20.75 16.03 -8.60
C GLY A 466 -20.93 15.49 -10.02
N HIS A 467 -21.53 14.31 -10.18
CA HIS A 467 -21.89 13.76 -11.50
C HIS A 467 -23.40 13.68 -11.73
N SER A 468 -24.21 14.32 -10.90
CA SER A 468 -25.67 14.40 -11.06
C SER A 468 -26.08 15.52 -12.00
N ASP A 469 -27.13 15.28 -12.77
CA ASP A 469 -27.76 16.27 -13.64
C ASP A 469 -28.47 17.34 -12.81
N LEU A 470 -28.48 18.59 -13.30
CA LEU A 470 -29.23 19.69 -12.67
C LEU A 470 -30.72 19.69 -13.08
N GLY A 471 -30.98 19.37 -14.35
CA GLY A 471 -32.29 19.55 -14.98
C GLY A 471 -32.62 21.01 -15.29
N ASP A 472 -33.88 21.26 -15.65
CA ASP A 472 -34.35 22.60 -15.96
C ASP A 472 -34.52 23.44 -14.70
N GLU A 473 -34.14 24.72 -14.78
CA GLU A 473 -34.24 25.70 -13.69
C GLU A 473 -35.64 25.76 -13.04
N GLU A 474 -36.70 25.70 -13.86
CA GLU A 474 -38.10 25.77 -13.42
C GLU A 474 -38.55 24.54 -12.61
N SER A 475 -37.84 23.42 -12.78
CA SER A 475 -38.11 22.17 -12.06
C SER A 475 -37.39 22.09 -10.71
N PHE A 476 -36.45 23.01 -10.44
CA PHE A 476 -35.69 23.03 -9.21
C PHE A 476 -36.56 23.58 -8.07
N SER A 477 -36.88 22.72 -7.10
CA SER A 477 -37.68 23.08 -5.93
C SER A 477 -37.32 22.21 -4.72
N PRO A 478 -37.69 22.61 -3.49
CA PRO A 478 -37.52 21.78 -2.29
C PRO A 478 -38.14 20.38 -2.45
N ASP A 479 -39.33 20.29 -3.05
CA ASP A 479 -39.99 19.01 -3.33
C ASP A 479 -39.18 18.15 -4.31
N ALA A 480 -38.61 18.75 -5.35
CA ALA A 480 -37.84 18.01 -6.33
C ALA A 480 -36.55 17.43 -5.71
N LEU A 481 -35.87 18.18 -4.84
CA LEU A 481 -34.72 17.69 -4.06
C LEU A 481 -35.10 16.49 -3.18
N VAL A 482 -36.26 16.53 -2.52
CA VAL A 482 -36.77 15.44 -1.69
C VAL A 482 -37.15 14.21 -2.51
N GLU A 483 -37.78 14.40 -3.67
CA GLU A 483 -38.17 13.28 -4.56
C GLU A 483 -36.97 12.57 -5.18
N ASP A 484 -35.84 13.24 -5.38
CA ASP A 484 -34.60 12.59 -5.82
C ASP A 484 -34.11 11.60 -4.76
N VAL A 485 -34.09 12.03 -3.49
CA VAL A 485 -33.73 11.17 -2.35
C VAL A 485 -34.71 10.00 -2.25
N LYS A 486 -36.02 10.23 -2.39
CA LYS A 486 -37.03 9.16 -2.32
C LYS A 486 -36.89 8.17 -3.47
N SER A 487 -36.53 8.64 -4.66
CA SER A 487 -36.28 7.78 -5.82
C SER A 487 -35.09 6.86 -5.57
N LEU A 488 -34.01 7.37 -4.98
CA LEU A 488 -32.86 6.56 -4.58
C LEU A 488 -33.23 5.55 -3.50
N VAL A 489 -33.92 5.97 -2.43
CA VAL A 489 -34.33 5.07 -1.34
C VAL A 489 -35.24 3.94 -1.84
N LYS A 490 -36.12 4.21 -2.81
CA LYS A 490 -37.00 3.18 -3.40
C LYS A 490 -36.30 2.19 -4.32
N THR A 491 -35.18 2.55 -4.92
CA THR A 491 -34.56 1.80 -6.02
C THR A 491 -33.23 1.15 -5.64
N ASN A 492 -32.43 1.79 -4.78
CA ASN A 492 -31.13 1.26 -4.39
C ASN A 492 -31.26 0.05 -3.45
N ARG A 493 -30.45 -0.98 -3.69
CA ARG A 493 -30.46 -2.27 -2.99
C ARG A 493 -30.17 -2.19 -1.48
N LEU A 494 -29.41 -1.18 -1.04
CA LEU A 494 -29.05 -0.99 0.37
C LEU A 494 -30.13 -0.22 1.15
N LEU A 495 -30.99 0.53 0.46
CA LEU A 495 -31.99 1.40 1.08
C LEU A 495 -33.40 0.80 0.97
N LYS A 496 -33.70 0.11 -0.13
CA LYS A 496 -35.05 -0.34 -0.47
C LYS A 496 -35.66 -1.23 0.62
N GLY A 497 -36.80 -0.79 1.15
CA GLY A 497 -37.58 -1.53 2.15
C GLY A 497 -36.97 -1.55 3.54
N LYS A 498 -35.96 -0.71 3.80
CA LYS A 498 -35.30 -0.55 5.10
C LYS A 498 -35.44 0.89 5.57
N LYS A 499 -35.45 1.10 6.88
CA LYS A 499 -35.29 2.45 7.42
C LYS A 499 -33.80 2.84 7.41
N ILE A 500 -33.55 4.13 7.24
CA ILE A 500 -32.20 4.67 7.05
C ILE A 500 -31.79 5.58 8.20
N VAL A 501 -30.49 5.72 8.44
CA VAL A 501 -29.95 6.83 9.22
C VAL A 501 -29.67 7.96 8.24
N LEU A 502 -30.47 9.02 8.28
CA LEU A 502 -30.39 10.12 7.34
C LEU A 502 -29.55 11.25 7.91
N VAL A 503 -28.43 11.57 7.28
CA VAL A 503 -27.47 12.59 7.71
C VAL A 503 -27.39 13.69 6.67
N GLY A 504 -27.59 14.94 7.07
CA GLY A 504 -27.48 16.09 6.18
C GLY A 504 -26.60 17.18 6.77
N HIS A 505 -25.63 17.67 5.98
CA HIS A 505 -24.75 18.78 6.34
C HIS A 505 -25.26 20.09 5.73
N SER A 506 -25.39 21.16 6.54
CA SER A 506 -25.72 22.50 6.06
C SER A 506 -27.00 22.49 5.21
N MET A 507 -26.95 22.94 3.95
CA MET A 507 -28.04 22.81 2.97
C MET A 507 -28.61 21.37 2.88
N GLY A 508 -27.76 20.34 2.95
CA GLY A 508 -28.18 18.95 2.99
C GLY A 508 -28.97 18.60 4.26
N GLY A 509 -28.70 19.27 5.37
CA GLY A 509 -29.50 19.21 6.60
C GLY A 509 -30.92 19.73 6.40
N ARG A 510 -31.08 20.79 5.59
CA ARG A 510 -32.41 21.29 5.19
C ARG A 510 -33.18 20.26 4.36
N ILE A 511 -32.52 19.65 3.38
CA ILE A 511 -33.10 18.57 2.55
C ILE A 511 -33.48 17.38 3.43
N ALA A 512 -32.61 16.98 4.36
CA ALA A 512 -32.86 15.88 5.28
C ALA A 512 -34.10 16.11 6.16
N MET A 513 -34.28 17.33 6.68
CA MET A 513 -35.49 17.72 7.41
C MET A 513 -36.74 17.66 6.52
N LEU A 514 -36.68 18.20 5.30
CA LEU A 514 -37.80 18.14 4.35
C LEU A 514 -38.18 16.70 4.00
N TYR A 515 -37.18 15.83 3.82
CA TYR A 515 -37.38 14.41 3.56
C TYR A 515 -38.03 13.70 4.75
N ALA A 516 -37.53 13.89 5.97
CA ALA A 516 -38.09 13.31 7.18
C ALA A 516 -39.52 13.81 7.49
N ALA A 517 -39.83 15.05 7.14
CA ALA A 517 -41.17 15.61 7.25
C ALA A 517 -42.17 14.92 6.29
N LYS A 518 -41.73 14.61 5.07
CA LYS A 518 -42.58 14.03 4.01
C LYS A 518 -42.68 12.51 4.06
N TYR A 519 -41.58 11.84 4.44
CA TYR A 519 -41.43 10.38 4.46
C TYR A 519 -40.88 9.88 5.80
N PRO A 520 -41.56 10.16 6.93
CA PRO A 520 -41.09 9.75 8.25
C PRO A 520 -40.94 8.23 8.40
N GLU A 521 -41.65 7.44 7.59
CA GLU A 521 -41.59 5.98 7.60
C GLU A 521 -40.27 5.38 7.13
N ASP A 522 -39.50 6.14 6.35
CA ASP A 522 -38.20 5.71 5.83
C ASP A 522 -37.05 6.00 6.81
N VAL A 523 -37.26 6.82 7.84
CA VAL A 523 -36.17 7.37 8.66
C VAL A 523 -36.14 6.75 10.05
N SER A 524 -35.02 6.10 10.41
CA SER A 524 -34.78 5.60 11.77
C SER A 524 -34.14 6.64 12.68
N ALA A 525 -33.23 7.44 12.15
CA ALA A 525 -32.63 8.58 12.83
C ALA A 525 -32.38 9.70 11.82
N LEU A 526 -32.60 10.94 12.24
CA LEU A 526 -32.29 12.15 11.48
C LEU A 526 -31.12 12.87 12.15
N VAL A 527 -30.04 13.09 11.41
CA VAL A 527 -28.89 13.87 11.85
C VAL A 527 -28.79 15.13 10.99
N VAL A 528 -28.86 16.29 11.63
CA VAL A 528 -28.70 17.60 10.99
C VAL A 528 -27.40 18.20 11.51
N GLU A 529 -26.39 18.23 10.64
CA GLU A 529 -25.09 18.80 10.93
C GLU A 529 -25.06 20.26 10.50
N ASP A 530 -24.96 21.13 11.49
CA ASP A 530 -24.80 22.58 11.42
C ASP A 530 -25.79 23.26 10.47
N MET A 531 -27.09 23.05 10.73
CA MET A 531 -28.18 23.74 10.03
C MET A 531 -29.38 23.96 10.95
N ASP A 532 -30.01 25.13 10.84
CA ASP A 532 -31.23 25.52 11.56
C ASP A 532 -32.46 25.62 10.63
N ILE A 533 -33.59 26.08 11.18
CA ILE A 533 -34.86 26.26 10.46
C ILE A 533 -35.05 27.67 9.89
N MET A 534 -34.15 28.61 10.17
CA MET A 534 -34.31 30.02 9.82
C MET A 534 -34.32 30.26 8.30
N ARG A 535 -35.24 31.10 7.82
CA ARG A 535 -35.24 31.62 6.43
C ARG A 535 -34.04 32.55 6.22
N ARG A 536 -33.37 32.42 5.08
CA ARG A 536 -32.20 33.23 4.68
C ARG A 536 -32.47 33.85 3.32
N SER A 537 -32.52 35.16 3.22
CA SER A 537 -32.80 35.83 1.95
C SER A 537 -31.64 35.68 0.97
N VAL A 538 -31.88 35.87 -0.33
CA VAL A 538 -30.83 35.78 -1.35
C VAL A 538 -29.67 36.75 -1.08
N GLU A 539 -29.97 37.92 -0.51
CA GLU A 539 -28.97 38.93 -0.13
C GLU A 539 -28.03 38.49 1.00
N SER A 540 -28.41 37.45 1.75
CA SER A 540 -27.57 36.87 2.82
C SER A 540 -26.51 35.89 2.30
N ASN A 541 -26.39 35.74 0.97
CA ASN A 541 -25.36 34.90 0.38
C ASN A 541 -23.97 35.35 0.81
N PHE A 542 -23.18 34.41 1.34
CA PHE A 542 -21.84 34.66 1.85
C PHE A 542 -20.88 35.23 0.78
N ILE A 543 -21.17 34.98 -0.51
CA ILE A 543 -20.41 35.55 -1.62
C ILE A 543 -21.01 36.91 -1.97
N GLN A 544 -20.40 37.99 -1.47
CA GLN A 544 -20.96 39.35 -1.56
C GLN A 544 -21.15 39.85 -3.01
N SER A 545 -20.31 39.42 -3.95
CA SER A 545 -20.36 39.82 -5.37
C SER A 545 -20.90 38.71 -6.27
N PHE A 546 -21.78 37.85 -5.76
CA PHE A 546 -22.29 36.69 -6.49
C PHE A 546 -23.20 37.09 -7.66
N ASP A 547 -22.81 36.77 -8.89
CA ASP A 547 -23.62 36.98 -10.10
C ASP A 547 -24.49 35.74 -10.37
N GLU A 548 -25.75 35.78 -9.95
CA GLU A 548 -26.70 34.68 -10.13
C GLU A 548 -26.89 34.30 -11.61
N ARG A 549 -26.94 35.27 -12.53
CA ARG A 549 -27.18 34.98 -13.95
C ARG A 549 -26.03 34.18 -14.54
N LYS A 550 -24.79 34.57 -14.23
CA LYS A 550 -23.61 33.82 -14.64
C LYS A 550 -23.52 32.47 -13.96
N ALA A 551 -23.93 32.38 -12.68
CA ALA A 551 -23.96 31.13 -11.94
C ALA A 551 -24.91 30.12 -12.60
N ILE A 552 -26.12 30.53 -12.98
CA ILE A 552 -27.09 29.68 -13.67
C ILE A 552 -26.59 29.25 -15.07
N ALA A 553 -25.91 30.15 -15.77
CA ALA A 553 -25.36 29.88 -17.11
C ALA A 553 -24.00 29.15 -17.09
N PHE A 554 -23.51 28.73 -15.92
CA PHE A 554 -22.19 28.12 -15.77
C PHE A 554 -22.10 26.77 -16.49
N ASP A 555 -21.16 26.66 -17.42
CA ASP A 555 -20.78 25.38 -18.01
C ASP A 555 -19.84 24.65 -17.05
N ARG A 556 -20.07 23.36 -16.84
CA ARG A 556 -19.24 22.53 -15.95
C ARG A 556 -18.05 21.91 -16.68
N SER A 557 -18.03 21.96 -18.01
CA SER A 557 -16.89 21.53 -18.83
C SER A 557 -16.11 22.73 -19.34
N HIS A 558 -14.78 22.67 -19.21
CA HIS A 558 -13.88 23.74 -19.63
C HIS A 558 -12.67 23.18 -20.37
N THR A 559 -12.12 23.94 -21.31
CA THR A 559 -10.98 23.52 -22.13
C THR A 559 -9.64 23.63 -21.40
N SER A 560 -9.56 24.41 -20.31
CA SER A 560 -8.35 24.58 -19.51
C SER A 560 -8.67 24.96 -18.07
N LEU A 561 -7.72 24.73 -17.15
CA LEU A 561 -7.86 25.10 -15.75
C LEU A 561 -8.03 26.62 -15.57
N GLU A 562 -7.33 27.42 -16.38
CA GLU A 562 -7.47 28.88 -16.35
C GLU A 562 -8.89 29.32 -16.74
N SER A 563 -9.52 28.65 -17.72
CA SER A 563 -10.91 28.94 -18.07
C SER A 563 -11.89 28.63 -16.93
N VAL A 564 -11.63 27.58 -16.14
CA VAL A 564 -12.41 27.30 -14.91
C VAL A 564 -12.24 28.46 -13.92
N LYS A 565 -10.99 28.88 -13.69
CA LYS A 565 -10.66 29.99 -12.76
C LYS A 565 -11.33 31.30 -13.15
N GLU A 566 -11.28 31.66 -14.42
CA GLU A 566 -11.93 32.85 -14.95
C GLU A 566 -13.45 32.80 -14.77
N ALA A 567 -14.09 31.67 -15.10
CA ALA A 567 -15.55 31.51 -14.97
C ALA A 567 -16.03 31.64 -13.52
N PHE A 568 -15.34 31.01 -12.57
CA PHE A 568 -15.67 31.15 -11.14
C PHE A 568 -15.43 32.57 -10.62
N ALA A 569 -14.31 33.20 -11.02
CA ALA A 569 -14.01 34.58 -10.63
C ALA A 569 -15.05 35.56 -11.18
N GLU A 570 -15.52 35.36 -12.40
CA GLU A 570 -16.58 36.17 -13.02
C GLU A 570 -17.93 36.07 -12.31
N ILE A 571 -18.21 34.93 -11.66
CA ILE A 571 -19.38 34.72 -10.81
C ILE A 571 -19.18 35.36 -9.43
N GLY A 572 -17.93 35.62 -9.02
CA GLY A 572 -17.58 36.25 -7.76
C GLY A 572 -17.01 35.29 -6.71
N TYR A 573 -16.64 34.06 -7.08
CA TYR A 573 -16.00 33.13 -6.14
C TYR A 573 -14.56 33.55 -5.80
N PRO A 574 -14.15 33.46 -4.53
CA PRO A 574 -12.77 33.68 -4.12
C PRO A 574 -11.79 32.65 -4.70
N THR A 575 -10.58 33.08 -5.06
CA THR A 575 -9.55 32.22 -5.66
C THR A 575 -9.05 31.13 -4.70
N ASP A 576 -8.95 31.41 -3.41
CA ASP A 576 -8.54 30.46 -2.38
C ASP A 576 -9.51 29.29 -2.23
N MET A 577 -10.82 29.54 -2.38
CA MET A 577 -11.84 28.49 -2.38
C MET A 577 -11.67 27.57 -3.59
N LEU A 578 -11.33 28.15 -4.73
CA LEU A 578 -11.11 27.40 -5.96
C LEU A 578 -9.84 26.56 -5.93
N ASP A 579 -8.73 27.13 -5.46
CA ASP A 579 -7.47 26.41 -5.30
C ASP A 579 -7.64 25.21 -4.34
N LYS A 580 -8.45 25.37 -3.29
CA LYS A 580 -8.85 24.27 -2.40
C LYS A 580 -9.59 23.17 -3.16
N TRP A 581 -10.61 23.49 -3.97
CA TRP A 581 -11.36 22.51 -4.75
C TRP A 581 -10.53 21.78 -5.80
N ILE A 582 -9.55 22.45 -6.40
CA ILE A 582 -8.58 21.83 -7.31
C ILE A 582 -7.72 20.84 -6.53
N GLY A 583 -7.20 21.24 -5.36
CA GLY A 583 -6.39 20.36 -4.50
C GLY A 583 -7.15 19.13 -4.00
N GLU A 584 -8.46 19.29 -3.74
CA GLU A 584 -9.36 18.20 -3.32
C GLU A 584 -9.86 17.33 -4.47
N GLY A 585 -9.54 17.66 -5.73
CA GLY A 585 -10.00 16.90 -6.91
C GLY A 585 -11.49 17.11 -7.24
N ARG A 586 -12.14 18.14 -6.70
CA ARG A 586 -13.51 18.52 -7.09
C ARG A 586 -13.56 19.17 -8.47
N ILE A 587 -12.43 19.67 -8.94
CA ILE A 587 -12.21 20.09 -10.33
C ILE A 587 -11.14 19.18 -10.90
N GLU A 588 -11.50 18.37 -11.88
CA GLU A 588 -10.67 17.29 -12.37
C GLU A 588 -10.42 17.40 -13.88
N LYS A 589 -9.24 16.95 -14.30
CA LYS A 589 -8.91 16.84 -15.72
C LYS A 589 -9.39 15.47 -16.24
N LYS A 590 -10.30 15.48 -17.20
CA LYS A 590 -10.80 14.29 -17.89
C LYS A 590 -9.75 13.76 -18.89
N GLU A 591 -9.88 12.49 -19.27
CA GLU A 591 -9.01 11.84 -20.27
C GLU A 591 -9.04 12.55 -21.62
N SER A 592 -10.17 13.19 -21.97
CA SER A 592 -10.32 14.04 -23.17
C SER A 592 -9.39 15.27 -23.15
N GLY A 593 -8.81 15.59 -22.01
CA GLY A 593 -8.00 16.79 -21.78
C GLY A 593 -8.79 17.99 -21.24
N GLU A 594 -10.13 17.92 -21.26
CA GLU A 594 -11.03 18.92 -20.68
C GLU A 594 -11.04 18.86 -19.15
N TYR A 595 -11.44 19.95 -18.51
CA TYR A 595 -11.64 20.05 -17.07
C TYR A 595 -13.13 19.99 -16.75
N TRP A 596 -13.49 19.16 -15.79
CA TRP A 596 -14.84 19.04 -15.25
C TRP A 596 -14.91 19.64 -13.85
N SER A 597 -15.90 20.49 -13.60
CA SER A 597 -16.19 21.01 -12.27
C SER A 597 -17.31 20.20 -11.61
N GLY A 598 -16.95 19.42 -10.58
CA GLY A 598 -17.87 18.80 -9.62
C GLY A 598 -18.67 19.82 -8.81
N VAL A 599 -18.17 21.04 -8.69
CA VAL A 599 -18.84 22.18 -8.07
C VAL A 599 -19.66 22.93 -9.11
N ASN A 600 -20.90 23.28 -8.80
CA ASN A 600 -21.79 23.98 -9.72
C ASN A 600 -22.42 25.22 -9.06
N PRO A 601 -21.99 26.44 -9.43
CA PRO A 601 -22.60 27.69 -8.98
C PRO A 601 -24.11 27.79 -9.21
N ALA A 602 -24.65 27.17 -10.26
CA ALA A 602 -26.10 27.16 -10.53
C ALA A 602 -26.86 26.53 -9.37
N PHE A 603 -26.32 25.45 -8.78
CA PHE A 603 -26.93 24.80 -7.63
C PHE A 603 -27.03 25.73 -6.42
N ARG A 604 -25.98 26.53 -6.14
CA ARG A 604 -26.03 27.57 -5.09
C ARG A 604 -27.14 28.56 -5.34
N ALA A 605 -27.16 29.15 -6.54
CA ALA A 605 -28.14 30.15 -6.93
C ALA A 605 -29.58 29.64 -6.68
N LEU A 606 -29.87 28.44 -7.18
CA LEU A 606 -31.19 27.84 -7.07
C LEU A 606 -31.56 27.46 -5.63
N CYS A 607 -30.61 26.97 -4.82
CA CYS A 607 -30.83 26.71 -3.41
C CYS A 607 -31.13 27.99 -2.62
N TYR A 608 -30.40 29.08 -2.85
CA TYR A 608 -30.70 30.36 -2.20
C TYR A 608 -32.12 30.82 -2.53
N ARG A 609 -32.49 30.73 -3.81
CA ARG A 609 -33.80 31.20 -4.27
C ARG A 609 -34.98 30.34 -3.80
N THR A 610 -34.83 29.03 -3.78
CA THR A 610 -35.97 28.10 -3.60
C THR A 610 -36.01 27.43 -2.23
N VAL A 611 -34.85 27.21 -1.61
CA VAL A 611 -34.72 26.51 -0.33
C VAL A 611 -34.52 27.50 0.80
N PHE A 612 -33.49 28.36 0.72
CA PHE A 612 -33.14 29.26 1.81
C PHE A 612 -34.06 30.47 1.93
N ASP A 613 -34.40 31.10 0.80
CA ASP A 613 -35.33 32.24 0.78
C ASP A 613 -36.80 31.80 0.77
N SER A 614 -37.12 30.76 1.55
CA SER A 614 -38.47 30.26 1.74
C SER A 614 -38.69 29.82 3.20
N TYR A 615 -39.94 29.48 3.52
CA TYR A 615 -40.32 28.95 4.84
C TYR A 615 -40.26 27.43 4.92
N CYS A 616 -39.70 26.75 3.91
CA CYS A 616 -39.71 25.29 3.82
C CYS A 616 -39.05 24.63 5.05
N GLY A 617 -38.07 25.28 5.67
CA GLY A 617 -37.45 24.80 6.90
C GLY A 617 -38.35 24.82 8.13
N THR A 618 -38.98 25.96 8.40
CA THR A 618 -39.95 26.10 9.50
C THR A 618 -41.14 25.17 9.28
N ASP A 619 -41.60 25.05 8.03
CA ASP A 619 -42.71 24.16 7.67
C ASP A 619 -42.34 22.68 7.88
N ALA A 620 -41.16 22.25 7.40
CA ALA A 620 -40.67 20.89 7.60
C ALA A 620 -40.52 20.54 9.08
N TRP A 621 -39.94 21.44 9.86
CA TRP A 621 -39.79 21.23 11.30
C TRP A 621 -41.15 21.13 12.01
N GLY A 622 -42.11 21.97 11.63
CA GLY A 622 -43.48 21.88 12.13
C GLY A 622 -44.15 20.54 11.83
N GLU A 623 -43.93 19.96 10.66
CA GLU A 623 -44.42 18.61 10.32
C GLU A 623 -43.70 17.52 11.12
N ILE A 624 -42.38 17.61 11.30
CA ILE A 624 -41.62 16.70 12.16
C ILE A 624 -42.16 16.70 13.61
N VAL A 625 -42.45 17.88 14.16
CA VAL A 625 -43.08 18.02 15.50
C VAL A 625 -44.48 17.38 15.53
N LYS A 626 -45.26 17.45 14.45
CA LYS A 626 -46.58 16.79 14.38
C LYS A 626 -46.45 15.26 14.36
N HIS A 627 -45.45 14.72 13.67
CA HIS A 627 -45.19 13.27 13.62
C HIS A 627 -44.78 12.69 14.98
N THR A 628 -44.16 13.52 15.83
CA THR A 628 -43.72 13.11 17.17
C THR A 628 -44.79 13.25 18.25
N THR A 629 -45.83 14.07 18.05
CA THR A 629 -46.85 14.40 19.08
C THR A 629 -48.20 13.68 18.96
N LYS A 630 -48.58 13.12 17.80
CA LYS A 630 -49.93 12.54 17.61
C LYS A 630 -50.10 11.11 18.13
N GLU A 631 -51.17 10.88 18.91
CA GLU A 631 -51.80 9.55 19.08
C GLU A 631 -52.64 9.24 17.82
N GLY A 632 -52.07 8.51 16.87
CA GLY A 632 -52.72 8.00 15.66
C GLY A 632 -51.99 6.77 15.12
N GLU A 633 -52.56 6.06 14.14
CA GLU A 633 -52.13 4.72 13.67
C GLU A 633 -50.65 4.58 13.22
N TYR A 634 -49.91 5.68 13.04
CA TYR A 634 -48.48 5.68 12.72
C TYR A 634 -47.70 6.60 13.67
N LYS A 635 -47.37 6.09 14.86
CA LYS A 635 -46.45 6.76 15.79
C LYS A 635 -45.01 6.36 15.40
N HIS A 636 -44.35 7.17 14.57
CA HIS A 636 -42.95 6.94 14.21
C HIS A 636 -42.03 7.89 15.00
N ASN A 637 -41.21 7.33 15.88
CA ASN A 637 -40.32 8.07 16.78
C ASN A 637 -38.87 8.09 16.26
N ALA A 638 -38.62 8.62 15.06
CA ALA A 638 -37.24 8.79 14.63
C ALA A 638 -36.54 9.77 15.57
N LYS A 639 -35.40 9.37 16.17
CA LYS A 639 -34.60 10.28 16.99
C LYS A 639 -33.91 11.32 16.10
N ILE A 640 -33.90 12.56 16.57
CA ILE A 640 -33.36 13.71 15.87
C ILE A 640 -32.11 14.18 16.62
N TYR A 641 -31.02 14.33 15.88
CA TYR A 641 -29.73 14.76 16.39
C TYR A 641 -29.33 16.05 15.66
N LEU A 642 -29.29 17.15 16.40
CA LEU A 642 -28.76 18.42 15.93
C LEU A 642 -27.30 18.53 16.38
N MET A 643 -26.39 18.52 15.43
CA MET A 643 -24.94 18.65 15.67
C MET A 643 -24.54 20.07 15.29
N VAL A 644 -24.17 20.91 16.26
CA VAL A 644 -23.91 22.34 16.06
C VAL A 644 -22.42 22.61 16.18
N ALA A 645 -21.85 23.37 15.25
CA ALA A 645 -20.44 23.75 15.30
C ALA A 645 -20.17 24.79 16.41
N GLY A 646 -19.04 24.70 17.11
CA GLY A 646 -18.60 25.73 18.06
C GLY A 646 -17.93 26.92 17.36
N ILE A 647 -17.33 26.69 16.19
CA ILE A 647 -16.57 27.69 15.43
C ILE A 647 -17.28 27.98 14.10
N CYS A 648 -17.65 29.25 13.88
CA CYS A 648 -18.27 29.71 12.63
C CYS A 648 -19.53 28.91 12.23
N SER A 649 -20.35 28.49 13.21
CA SER A 649 -21.64 27.86 12.93
C SER A 649 -22.53 28.76 12.08
N VAL A 650 -23.30 28.14 11.20
CA VAL A 650 -24.35 28.84 10.45
C VAL A 650 -25.70 28.85 11.18
N CYS A 651 -25.81 28.16 12.31
CA CYS A 651 -27.03 28.13 13.11
C CYS A 651 -27.25 29.44 13.88
N ASN A 652 -28.49 29.91 13.89
CA ASN A 652 -28.93 31.02 14.72
C ASN A 652 -29.46 30.50 16.07
N GLU A 653 -28.97 31.07 17.17
CA GLU A 653 -29.34 30.66 18.53
C GLU A 653 -30.85 30.77 18.81
N ASP A 654 -31.52 31.83 18.36
CA ASP A 654 -32.97 31.97 18.54
C ASP A 654 -33.72 30.87 17.76
N SER A 655 -33.23 30.52 16.57
CA SER A 655 -33.79 29.42 15.78
C SER A 655 -33.57 28.05 16.44
N LEU A 656 -32.39 27.80 17.03
CA LEU A 656 -32.13 26.57 17.80
C LEU A 656 -33.01 26.50 19.05
N GLN A 657 -33.22 27.63 19.72
CA GLN A 657 -34.11 27.73 20.86
C GLN A 657 -35.56 27.44 20.47
N GLU A 658 -36.05 27.98 19.35
CA GLU A 658 -37.38 27.68 18.81
C GLU A 658 -37.55 26.18 18.51
N MET A 659 -36.55 25.57 17.86
CA MET A 659 -36.55 24.13 17.56
C MET A 659 -36.62 23.27 18.84
N ARG A 660 -35.90 23.68 19.89
CA ARG A 660 -35.90 23.01 21.18
C ARG A 660 -37.25 23.15 21.87
N GLU A 661 -37.82 24.35 21.92
CA GLU A 661 -39.09 24.64 22.58
C GLU A 661 -40.25 23.89 21.92
N SER A 662 -40.27 23.80 20.58
CA SER A 662 -41.31 23.06 19.86
C SER A 662 -41.30 21.56 20.14
N MET A 663 -40.18 21.00 20.61
CA MET A 663 -40.00 19.58 20.94
C MET A 663 -40.14 19.29 22.45
N SER A 664 -40.39 20.29 23.29
CA SER A 664 -40.44 20.16 24.77
C SER A 664 -41.48 19.15 25.29
N GLY A 665 -42.53 18.84 24.51
CA GLY A 665 -43.52 17.80 24.85
C GLY A 665 -43.08 16.36 24.54
N ASN A 666 -41.91 16.16 23.92
CA ASN A 666 -41.40 14.87 23.44
C ASN A 666 -40.01 14.57 24.00
N GLU A 667 -39.91 14.54 25.34
CA GLU A 667 -38.63 14.32 26.04
C GLU A 667 -37.92 13.05 25.53
N GLY A 668 -36.67 13.21 25.10
CA GLY A 668 -35.81 12.12 24.62
C GLY A 668 -35.78 11.87 23.11
N LEU A 669 -36.58 12.58 22.29
CA LEU A 669 -36.53 12.47 20.83
C LEU A 669 -35.56 13.44 20.15
N LEU A 670 -35.24 14.57 20.79
CA LEU A 670 -34.29 15.56 20.29
C LEU A 670 -33.02 15.54 21.14
N SER A 671 -31.87 15.29 20.50
CA SER A 671 -30.54 15.52 21.05
C SER A 671 -29.90 16.69 20.33
N MET A 672 -29.27 17.59 21.07
CA MET A 672 -28.56 18.73 20.51
C MET A 672 -27.17 18.80 21.15
N THR A 673 -26.14 18.66 20.33
CA THR A 673 -24.74 18.57 20.75
C THR A 673 -23.96 19.68 20.07
N THR A 674 -23.20 20.46 20.86
CA THR A 674 -22.28 21.47 20.34
C THR A 674 -20.86 20.89 20.33
N TYR A 675 -20.17 21.01 19.20
CA TYR A 675 -18.79 20.58 19.02
C TYR A 675 -17.87 21.80 19.11
N GLU A 676 -17.35 22.09 20.30
CA GLU A 676 -16.63 23.34 20.63
C GLU A 676 -15.49 23.66 19.65
N GLU A 677 -14.71 22.64 19.24
CA GLU A 677 -13.60 22.79 18.28
C GLU A 677 -14.01 22.51 16.82
N GLY A 678 -15.27 22.14 16.60
CA GLY A 678 -15.83 21.87 15.28
C GLY A 678 -16.14 23.15 14.52
N THR A 679 -15.72 23.20 13.25
CA THR A 679 -16.15 24.24 12.29
C THR A 679 -17.47 23.84 11.61
N HIS A 680 -18.00 24.70 10.72
CA HIS A 680 -19.21 24.41 9.93
C HIS A 680 -19.24 23.01 9.30
N SER A 681 -18.09 22.43 8.93
CA SER A 681 -17.98 21.01 8.58
C SER A 681 -17.37 20.23 9.75
N ILE A 682 -18.21 19.87 10.72
CA ILE A 682 -17.87 19.15 11.94
C ILE A 682 -17.23 17.81 11.58
N HIS A 683 -17.79 17.10 10.59
CA HIS A 683 -17.26 15.84 10.08
C HIS A 683 -15.81 15.91 9.59
N ASN A 684 -15.32 17.09 9.21
CA ASN A 684 -13.93 17.32 8.79
C ASN A 684 -13.02 17.79 9.92
N THR A 685 -13.55 18.58 10.86
CA THR A 685 -12.73 19.32 11.85
C THR A 685 -12.78 18.74 13.26
N ALA A 686 -13.91 18.15 13.66
CA ALA A 686 -14.06 17.37 14.88
C ALA A 686 -14.38 15.89 14.54
N ARG A 687 -13.67 15.34 13.54
CA ARG A 687 -13.98 14.06 12.90
C ARG A 687 -14.12 12.89 13.88
N ASN A 688 -13.23 12.78 14.87
CA ASN A 688 -13.27 11.67 15.83
C ASN A 688 -14.53 11.70 16.71
N GLU A 689 -14.90 12.89 17.21
CA GLU A 689 -16.13 13.06 18.00
C GLU A 689 -17.37 12.82 17.15
N PHE A 690 -17.41 13.38 15.94
CA PHE A 690 -18.48 13.15 14.98
C PHE A 690 -18.67 11.65 14.67
N MET A 691 -17.57 10.92 14.41
CA MET A 691 -17.61 9.49 14.12
C MET A 691 -18.11 8.68 15.31
N ASN A 692 -17.64 8.97 16.53
CA ASN A 692 -18.09 8.28 17.74
C ASN A 692 -19.60 8.46 17.96
N ASP A 693 -20.11 9.68 17.79
CA ASP A 693 -21.54 9.96 17.93
C ASP A 693 -22.36 9.31 16.82
N LEU A 694 -21.87 9.36 15.57
CA LEU A 694 -22.53 8.71 14.44
C LEU A 694 -22.62 7.19 14.62
N GLU A 695 -21.55 6.53 15.07
CA GLU A 695 -21.56 5.09 15.37
C GLU A 695 -22.56 4.75 16.49
N ALA A 696 -22.65 5.59 17.53
CA ALA A 696 -23.65 5.43 18.59
C ALA A 696 -25.08 5.60 18.06
N ILE A 697 -25.31 6.57 17.17
CA ILE A 697 -26.61 6.80 16.52
C ILE A 697 -27.00 5.59 15.66
N ILE A 698 -26.09 5.08 14.84
CA ILE A 698 -26.32 3.90 13.99
C ILE A 698 -26.63 2.67 14.86
N THR A 699 -25.90 2.49 15.95
CA THR A 699 -26.12 1.38 16.90
C THR A 699 -27.50 1.47 17.54
N ASN A 700 -27.93 2.66 17.97
CA ASN A 700 -29.26 2.87 18.55
C ASN A 700 -30.37 2.64 17.51
N ALA A 701 -30.17 3.11 16.27
CA ALA A 701 -31.13 2.91 15.18
C ALA A 701 -31.30 1.43 14.82
N LYS A 702 -30.24 0.62 14.93
CA LYS A 702 -30.29 -0.84 14.73
C LYS A 702 -31.16 -1.55 15.76
N VAL A 703 -31.16 -1.11 17.02
CA VAL A 703 -31.97 -1.71 18.10
C VAL A 703 -33.46 -1.42 17.93
N GLU A 704 -33.79 -0.30 17.28
CA GLU A 704 -35.17 0.16 17.06
C GLU A 704 -35.82 -0.42 15.78
N GLN A 705 -35.03 -1.01 14.88
CA GLN A 705 -35.49 -1.77 13.70
C GLN A 705 -35.79 -3.22 14.05
#